data_AF-A0A497JHY5-F1
#
_entry.id   AF-A0A497JHY5-F1
#
_cell.length_a   1.000
_cell.length_b   1.000
_cell.length_c   1.000
_cell.angle_alpha   90.00
_cell.angle_beta   90.00
_cell.angle_gamma   90.00
#
_symmetry.space_group_name_H-M   'P 1'
#
loop_
_entity.id
_entity.type
_entity.pdbx_description
1 polymer ?
#
loop_
_entity_poly.entity_id
_entity_poly.type
_entity_poly.pdbx_seq_one_letter_code
_entity_poly.pdbx_strand_id
1 'polypeptide(L)'
;MAKGGTACIPGPFGAGKCVMPDTPVLTADGIRNIEDLYKEIEKNAENEVVEENEYEKMIRLKEPIQIFTFDGTTIKEGLATHIYKGFTTEVVRIKTRSGREFELTPLHKLFVLDENLEIKEVPAKNLCKGMFVAMPRKLPANKEYQKIEFISGRIASGKDKKRFKELCDFVCKKKNISKKELSKLLGISYHKLTGFYLMKNNPNADVFLKLCRLAEVESKVELLKAERQSKAMRIPGILDEKLAKFLGMMLADGSIVGNRVAFFNKDSKLRRKVKMLMKELFNIDAKEIKPKNRVESIETNNKMLKDFLVWFGFAERKKSKYSRIHNLLINSPESVIRSFLKGYIACDGYIGRTELEISTASHGIAQGIGYLLCRLGILFRIRKGEGRYRIFIPPKEANKIENYYEREYYYCAADIVPMNPELFRRFILDKPFALEQKSLSSAGFYKKQNLTSEMFVKIAKSCNVAQNFALLAQALESIFLDEIKSVEIINKETAVYDLTVSDTHNFVGGFIPCIFHNTVSQHQLAKWSDADIVVFIGCGERGNEMTEVLIEFPELKDPRTGKPLMERTCLIANTSNMPVAAREASIYTGITIAEYYRDMGYDVALMADSTSRWAEAMREISARLEEMPGEEGYPAYLASRLAAFYERAGRVKTLNGKIASVSVIGAVSPPGGDFSEPVTQNTLRITKVFWALDAPLAYRRHFPAINWLTSYSLYAKELDKWLDENVAKDFSEKRKEAMALLQKEAELQEIVQLVGPDALPEEEKLILHVTKSIREDFLQQNAFHEVDSYCSLKKQYAMLNTILYFYAKGKEALANGVRVNELKALEVNEKIARMKYQKDYEGYIKSVVAEIDKEIGRLIAMRRGE
;
A
#
# COMPACT_ATOMS: atom_id res chain seq x y z
N MET A 1 -13.06 29.09 9.79
CA MET A 1 -13.70 28.99 11.13
C MET A 1 -13.48 30.31 11.85
N ALA A 2 -14.43 30.77 12.66
CA ALA A 2 -14.24 31.95 13.51
C ALA A 2 -13.45 31.58 14.78
N LYS A 3 -12.71 32.53 15.36
CA LYS A 3 -12.08 32.34 16.68
C LYS A 3 -13.15 32.15 17.75
N GLY A 4 -13.08 31.04 18.49
CA GLY A 4 -14.10 30.64 19.45
C GLY A 4 -15.24 29.83 18.82
N GLY A 5 -15.11 29.43 17.56
CA GLY A 5 -16.14 28.68 16.85
C GLY A 5 -16.13 27.18 17.12
N THR A 6 -17.17 26.49 16.67
CA THR A 6 -17.23 25.02 16.62
C THR A 6 -17.31 24.53 15.18
N ALA A 7 -16.58 23.47 14.86
CA ALA A 7 -16.57 22.85 13.55
C ALA A 7 -16.59 21.32 13.64
N CYS A 8 -17.29 20.70 12.69
CA CYS A 8 -17.32 19.26 12.49
C CYS A 8 -16.72 18.92 11.12
N ILE A 9 -15.85 17.91 11.09
CA ILE A 9 -15.29 17.34 9.87
C ILE A 9 -15.64 15.86 9.85
N PRO A 10 -16.57 15.41 9.00
CA PRO A 10 -16.68 13.99 8.71
C PRO A 10 -16.00 13.63 7.40
N GLY A 11 -15.38 12.46 7.38
CA GLY A 11 -14.82 11.91 6.16
C GLY A 11 -14.23 10.52 6.32
N PRO A 12 -14.32 9.66 5.29
CA PRO A 12 -13.48 8.48 5.21
C PRO A 12 -12.02 8.89 5.03
N PHE A 13 -11.12 8.25 5.77
CA PHE A 13 -9.68 8.48 5.66
C PHE A 13 -9.13 7.87 4.36
N GLY A 14 -8.39 8.68 3.60
CA GLY A 14 -7.32 8.23 2.72
C GLY A 14 -7.65 8.12 1.23
N ALA A 15 -6.99 8.94 0.41
CA ALA A 15 -6.78 8.63 -1.01
C ALA A 15 -5.40 9.13 -1.46
N GLY A 16 -4.57 8.23 -2.04
CA GLY A 16 -3.37 8.67 -2.79
C GLY A 16 -2.19 7.71 -2.91
N LYS A 17 -2.10 6.62 -2.13
CA LYS A 17 -0.91 5.74 -2.11
C LYS A 17 -1.20 4.35 -2.71
N CYS A 18 -1.35 4.25 -4.03
CA CYS A 18 -1.75 3.00 -4.71
C CYS A 18 -0.63 2.41 -5.58
N VAL A 19 -0.73 1.12 -5.90
CA VAL A 19 0.19 0.35 -6.75
C VAL A 19 -0.49 -0.16 -8.03
N MET A 20 0.31 -0.61 -9.02
CA MET A 20 -0.22 -1.09 -10.32
C MET A 20 -0.88 -2.48 -10.23
N PRO A 21 -1.78 -2.85 -11.17
CA PRO A 21 -2.55 -4.11 -11.13
C PRO A 21 -1.68 -5.37 -11.15
N ASP A 22 -0.57 -5.32 -11.87
CA ASP A 22 0.40 -6.40 -12.02
C ASP A 22 1.39 -6.48 -10.85
N THR A 23 1.24 -5.62 -9.82
CA THR A 23 2.10 -5.62 -8.64
C THR A 23 1.82 -6.89 -7.83
N PRO A 24 2.80 -7.79 -7.69
CA PRO A 24 2.66 -8.97 -6.84
C PRO A 24 2.74 -8.57 -5.36
N VAL A 25 1.88 -9.15 -4.54
CA VAL A 25 1.85 -8.99 -3.09
C VAL A 25 2.29 -10.31 -2.46
N LEU A 26 3.14 -10.22 -1.44
CA LEU A 26 3.53 -11.39 -0.67
C LEU A 26 2.53 -11.61 0.48
N THR A 27 1.66 -12.60 0.29
CA THR A 27 0.74 -13.09 1.33
C THR A 27 1.33 -14.30 2.04
N ALA A 28 0.75 -14.72 3.16
CA ALA A 28 1.10 -15.98 3.83
C ALA A 28 0.94 -17.20 2.92
N ASP A 29 0.01 -17.18 1.96
CA ASP A 29 -0.19 -18.24 0.96
C ASP A 29 0.79 -18.17 -0.23
N GLY A 30 1.69 -17.18 -0.23
CA GLY A 30 2.68 -16.92 -1.27
C GLY A 30 2.36 -15.69 -2.12
N ILE A 31 2.90 -15.67 -3.33
CA ILE A 31 2.85 -14.49 -4.21
C ILE A 31 1.57 -14.52 -5.06
N ARG A 32 0.81 -13.42 -5.05
CA ARG A 32 -0.34 -13.20 -5.95
C ARG A 32 -0.31 -11.77 -6.48
N ASN A 33 -0.76 -11.53 -7.71
CA ASN A 33 -0.93 -10.16 -8.20
C ASN A 33 -2.08 -9.49 -7.43
N ILE A 34 -1.95 -8.20 -7.13
CA ILE A 34 -2.94 -7.46 -6.36
C ILE A 34 -4.31 -7.43 -7.04
N GLU A 35 -4.35 -7.38 -8.38
CA GLU A 35 -5.60 -7.46 -9.16
C GLU A 35 -6.26 -8.85 -9.05
N ASP A 36 -5.48 -9.92 -9.11
CA ASP A 36 -6.01 -11.28 -8.98
C ASP A 36 -6.56 -11.51 -7.56
N LEU A 37 -5.85 -10.99 -6.56
CA LEU A 37 -6.29 -10.99 -5.17
C LEU A 37 -7.61 -10.23 -5.01
N TYR A 38 -7.71 -9.04 -5.62
CA TYR A 38 -8.94 -8.25 -5.64
C TYR A 38 -10.12 -8.99 -6.26
N LYS A 39 -9.94 -9.59 -7.44
CA LYS A 39 -11.00 -10.35 -8.13
C LYS A 39 -11.48 -11.57 -7.35
N GLU A 40 -10.60 -12.19 -6.56
CA GLU A 40 -10.94 -13.31 -5.68
C GLU A 40 -11.76 -12.84 -4.48
N ILE A 41 -11.33 -11.75 -3.85
CA ILE A 41 -12.01 -11.11 -2.72
C ILE A 41 -13.40 -10.61 -3.14
N GLU A 42 -13.51 -10.01 -4.32
CA GLU A 42 -14.77 -9.49 -4.88
C GLU A 42 -15.80 -10.60 -5.16
N LYS A 43 -15.35 -11.81 -5.51
CA LYS A 43 -16.24 -12.96 -5.75
C LYS A 43 -16.77 -13.58 -4.46
N ASN A 44 -16.12 -13.32 -3.32
CA ASN A 44 -16.54 -13.87 -2.05
C ASN A 44 -17.68 -13.03 -1.48
N ALA A 45 -18.90 -13.57 -1.56
CA ALA A 45 -20.12 -12.90 -1.10
C ALA A 45 -20.16 -12.64 0.43
N GLU A 46 -19.22 -13.21 1.20
CA GLU A 46 -19.08 -12.93 2.63
C GLU A 46 -18.32 -11.64 2.94
N ASN A 47 -17.63 -11.05 1.96
CA ASN A 47 -16.93 -9.78 2.13
C ASN A 47 -17.88 -8.60 1.94
N GLU A 48 -17.67 -7.56 2.72
CA GLU A 48 -18.52 -6.38 2.73
C GLU A 48 -17.97 -5.35 1.74
N VAL A 49 -18.75 -5.00 0.71
CA VAL A 49 -18.44 -3.86 -0.16
C VAL A 49 -18.74 -2.60 0.65
N VAL A 50 -17.68 -1.89 1.02
CA VAL A 50 -17.78 -0.66 1.82
C VAL A 50 -18.15 0.51 0.93
N GLU A 51 -17.64 0.53 -0.31
CA GLU A 51 -17.85 1.62 -1.26
C GLU A 51 -17.72 1.10 -2.71
N GLU A 52 -18.62 1.51 -3.60
CA GLU A 52 -18.60 1.14 -5.03
C GLU A 52 -19.15 2.30 -5.88
N ASN A 53 -18.33 2.81 -6.80
CA ASN A 53 -18.72 3.77 -7.83
C ASN A 53 -18.11 3.37 -9.20
N GLU A 54 -18.38 4.16 -10.25
CA GLU A 54 -18.03 3.79 -11.63
C GLU A 54 -16.51 3.60 -11.87
N TYR A 55 -15.67 4.18 -11.01
CA TYR A 55 -14.22 4.14 -11.13
C TYR A 55 -13.53 3.42 -9.96
N GLU A 56 -14.18 3.29 -8.80
CA GLU A 56 -13.51 2.84 -7.58
C GLU A 56 -14.38 1.94 -6.74
N LYS A 57 -13.73 1.01 -6.03
CA LYS A 57 -14.43 0.06 -5.17
C LYS A 57 -13.55 -0.44 -4.04
N MET A 58 -14.03 -0.29 -2.81
CA MET A 58 -13.38 -0.71 -1.57
C MET A 58 -14.13 -1.87 -0.93
N ILE A 59 -13.40 -2.92 -0.57
CA ILE A 59 -13.95 -4.15 0.00
C ILE A 59 -13.28 -4.42 1.34
N ARG A 60 -14.09 -4.59 2.38
CA ARG A 60 -13.66 -5.03 3.70
C ARG A 60 -13.63 -6.55 3.76
N LEU A 61 -12.51 -7.08 4.23
CA LEU A 61 -12.27 -8.51 4.36
C LEU A 61 -12.90 -9.03 5.65
N LYS A 62 -13.74 -10.05 5.54
CA LYS A 62 -14.26 -10.76 6.71
C LYS A 62 -13.16 -11.53 7.44
N GLU A 63 -12.27 -12.16 6.68
CA GLU A 63 -11.04 -12.79 7.17
C GLU A 63 -9.83 -11.98 6.69
N PRO A 64 -9.07 -11.33 7.60
CA PRO A 64 -7.90 -10.55 7.23
C PRO A 64 -6.84 -11.39 6.53
N ILE A 65 -6.18 -10.80 5.54
CA ILE A 65 -5.11 -11.48 4.79
C ILE A 65 -3.78 -11.23 5.50
N GLN A 66 -3.07 -12.29 5.84
CA GLN A 66 -1.71 -12.19 6.36
C GLN A 66 -0.74 -11.78 5.25
N ILE A 67 0.01 -10.70 5.51
CA ILE A 67 1.00 -10.10 4.61
C ILE A 67 2.28 -9.77 5.39
N PHE A 68 3.35 -9.38 4.69
CA PHE A 68 4.57 -8.91 5.32
C PHE A 68 4.68 -7.39 5.29
N THR A 69 5.19 -6.81 6.38
CA THR A 69 5.23 -5.37 6.62
C THR A 69 6.52 -4.98 7.33
N PHE A 70 6.89 -3.70 7.32
CA PHE A 70 8.12 -3.15 7.90
C PHE A 70 7.79 -2.14 9.00
N ASP A 71 8.31 -2.34 10.21
CA ASP A 71 8.01 -1.44 11.34
C ASP A 71 9.07 -0.35 11.59
N GLY A 72 9.90 -0.06 10.58
CA GLY A 72 11.03 0.85 10.69
C GLY A 72 12.34 0.16 11.12
N THR A 73 12.28 -1.05 11.70
CA THR A 73 13.47 -1.81 12.10
C THR A 73 13.51 -3.23 11.55
N THR A 74 12.37 -3.93 11.50
CA THR A 74 12.31 -5.32 11.06
C THR A 74 11.12 -5.56 10.15
N ILE A 75 11.26 -6.55 9.27
CA ILE A 75 10.14 -7.03 8.46
C ILE A 75 9.43 -8.13 9.27
N LYS A 76 8.12 -7.98 9.49
CA LYS A 76 7.28 -8.90 10.24
C LYS A 76 5.94 -9.16 9.55
N GLU A 77 5.20 -10.14 10.04
CA GLU A 77 3.84 -10.42 9.56
C GLU A 77 2.87 -9.34 10.06
N GLY A 78 1.90 -8.96 9.23
CA GLY A 78 0.82 -8.03 9.51
C GLY A 78 -0.47 -8.45 8.81
N LEU A 79 -1.58 -7.77 9.12
CA LEU A 79 -2.90 -8.11 8.60
C LEU A 79 -3.44 -7.01 7.68
N ALA A 80 -3.80 -7.37 6.46
CA ALA A 80 -4.56 -6.54 5.55
C ALA A 80 -6.06 -6.74 5.81
N THR A 81 -6.78 -5.64 6.03
CA THR A 81 -8.19 -5.62 6.45
C THR A 81 -9.13 -5.14 5.35
N HIS A 82 -8.63 -4.31 4.43
CA HIS A 82 -9.38 -3.81 3.30
C HIS A 82 -8.53 -3.89 2.04
N ILE A 83 -9.19 -4.04 0.90
CA ILE A 83 -8.58 -3.90 -0.42
C ILE A 83 -9.33 -2.82 -1.19
N TYR A 84 -8.59 -1.99 -1.90
CA TYR A 84 -9.11 -0.87 -2.65
C TYR A 84 -8.70 -0.98 -4.12
N LYS A 85 -9.60 -0.53 -5.01
CA LYS A 85 -9.36 -0.35 -6.44
C LYS A 85 -9.78 1.06 -6.82
N GLY A 86 -8.94 1.78 -7.55
CA GLY A 86 -9.22 3.08 -8.15
C GLY A 86 -8.50 3.30 -9.49
N PHE A 87 -8.36 4.54 -9.94
CA PHE A 87 -7.68 4.87 -11.21
C PHE A 87 -6.67 6.03 -11.07
N THR A 88 -5.63 6.01 -11.93
CA THR A 88 -4.65 7.11 -12.06
C THR A 88 -4.38 7.43 -13.53
N THR A 89 -4.11 8.71 -13.82
CA THR A 89 -3.62 9.22 -15.12
C THR A 89 -2.10 9.35 -15.18
N GLU A 90 -1.43 9.34 -14.02
CA GLU A 90 0.02 9.53 -13.89
C GLU A 90 0.65 8.41 -13.04
N VAL A 91 1.80 7.94 -13.47
CA VAL A 91 2.57 6.88 -12.82
C VAL A 91 4.04 7.27 -12.77
N VAL A 92 4.69 7.05 -11.64
CA VAL A 92 6.14 7.22 -11.48
C VAL A 92 6.80 5.85 -11.54
N ARG A 93 7.65 5.65 -12.55
CA ARG A 93 8.47 4.45 -12.72
C ARG A 93 9.86 4.68 -12.14
N ILE A 94 10.29 3.81 -11.23
CA ILE A 94 11.58 3.92 -10.54
C ILE A 94 12.41 2.69 -10.86
N LYS A 95 13.68 2.90 -11.23
CA LYS A 95 14.68 1.83 -11.41
C LYS A 95 15.82 2.01 -10.43
N THR A 96 16.19 0.94 -9.72
CA THR A 96 17.28 0.96 -8.74
C THR A 96 18.55 0.29 -9.26
N ARG A 97 19.66 0.44 -8.51
CA ARG A 97 20.97 -0.17 -8.81
C ARG A 97 20.93 -1.70 -8.83
N SER A 98 20.12 -2.32 -7.97
CA SER A 98 19.92 -3.78 -8.01
C SER A 98 19.07 -4.24 -9.21
N GLY A 99 18.51 -3.33 -9.99
CA GLY A 99 17.65 -3.63 -11.13
C GLY A 99 16.19 -3.90 -10.75
N ARG A 100 15.78 -3.56 -9.53
CA ARG A 100 14.35 -3.50 -9.18
C ARG A 100 13.70 -2.38 -10.00
N GLU A 101 12.54 -2.69 -10.55
CA GLU A 101 11.71 -1.76 -11.31
C GLU A 101 10.28 -1.87 -10.77
N PHE A 102 9.70 -0.73 -10.41
CA PHE A 102 8.33 -0.66 -9.91
C PHE A 102 7.69 0.67 -10.32
N GLU A 103 6.37 0.63 -10.42
CA GLU A 103 5.51 1.71 -10.90
C GLU A 103 4.50 2.06 -9.80
N LEU A 104 4.42 3.35 -9.45
CA LEU A 104 3.66 3.84 -8.31
C LEU A 104 2.91 5.12 -8.66
N THR A 105 1.87 5.46 -7.89
CA THR A 105 1.26 6.79 -7.97
C THR A 105 2.25 7.87 -7.48
N PRO A 106 2.22 9.10 -8.03
CA PRO A 106 3.16 10.17 -7.65
C PRO A 106 3.23 10.48 -6.15
N LEU A 107 2.14 10.26 -5.42
CA LEU A 107 2.02 10.50 -3.97
C LEU A 107 2.42 9.30 -3.11
N HIS A 108 2.66 8.14 -3.71
CA HIS A 108 3.08 6.94 -2.98
C HIS A 108 4.45 7.20 -2.32
N LYS A 109 4.56 7.05 -1.01
CA LYS A 109 5.82 7.30 -0.30
C LYS A 109 6.69 6.03 -0.26
N LEU A 110 8.00 6.20 -0.35
CA LEU A 110 8.98 5.14 -0.13
C LEU A 110 9.91 5.53 1.01
N PHE A 111 10.41 4.53 1.74
CA PHE A 111 11.41 4.71 2.78
C PHE A 111 12.79 4.99 2.17
N VAL A 112 13.34 6.17 2.43
CA VAL A 112 14.64 6.66 1.91
C VAL A 112 15.56 6.99 3.07
N LEU A 113 16.84 6.63 2.96
CA LEU A 113 17.85 7.08 3.90
C LEU A 113 18.22 8.55 3.66
N ASP A 114 18.17 9.35 4.72
CA ASP A 114 18.62 10.75 4.70
C ASP A 114 20.10 10.93 5.09
N GLU A 115 20.57 12.17 5.08
CA GLU A 115 21.95 12.52 5.43
C GLU A 115 22.30 12.33 6.92
N ASN A 116 21.29 12.19 7.80
CA ASN A 116 21.45 11.96 9.24
C ASN A 116 21.35 10.48 9.62
N LEU A 117 21.37 9.57 8.64
CA LEU A 117 21.19 8.13 8.81
C LEU A 117 19.80 7.70 9.30
N GLU A 118 18.79 8.53 9.07
CA GLU A 118 17.39 8.24 9.40
C GLU A 118 16.65 7.71 8.17
N ILE A 119 15.73 6.77 8.38
CA ILE A 119 14.84 6.27 7.32
C ILE A 119 13.60 7.17 7.30
N LYS A 120 13.46 7.98 6.25
CA LYS A 120 12.35 8.91 6.06
C LYS A 120 11.46 8.52 4.90
N GLU A 121 10.18 8.84 5.01
CA GLU A 121 9.23 8.59 3.93
C GLU A 121 9.24 9.74 2.91
N VAL A 122 9.53 9.43 1.65
CA VAL A 122 9.59 10.43 0.57
C VAL A 122 8.60 10.05 -0.54
N PRO A 123 7.71 10.96 -0.97
CA PRO A 123 6.80 10.73 -2.10
C PRO A 123 7.55 10.36 -3.38
N ALA A 124 6.99 9.45 -4.19
CA ALA A 124 7.62 8.94 -5.41
C ALA A 124 8.00 10.06 -6.39
N LYS A 125 7.18 11.10 -6.52
CA LYS A 125 7.46 12.28 -7.37
C LYS A 125 8.67 13.10 -6.92
N ASN A 126 9.04 13.03 -5.64
CA ASN A 126 10.15 13.78 -5.05
C ASN A 126 11.45 12.95 -5.03
N LEU A 127 11.42 11.72 -5.52
CA LEU A 127 12.60 10.87 -5.56
C LEU A 127 13.50 11.30 -6.71
N CYS A 128 14.79 11.41 -6.40
CA CYS A 128 15.84 11.79 -7.33
C CYS A 128 16.86 10.66 -7.49
N LYS A 129 17.51 10.64 -8.66
CA LYS A 129 18.66 9.76 -8.91
C LYS A 129 19.74 10.00 -7.86
N GLY A 130 20.27 8.92 -7.29
CA GLY A 130 21.31 8.96 -6.24
C GLY A 130 20.78 8.83 -4.81
N MET A 131 19.47 8.97 -4.57
CA MET A 131 18.86 8.68 -3.26
C MET A 131 18.87 7.17 -2.99
N PHE A 132 18.90 6.78 -1.71
CA PHE A 132 18.95 5.38 -1.28
C PHE A 132 17.62 4.94 -0.67
N VAL A 133 16.91 4.04 -1.33
CA VAL A 133 15.62 3.50 -0.88
C VAL A 133 15.86 2.22 -0.07
N ALA A 134 15.16 2.07 1.05
CA ALA A 134 15.15 0.87 1.86
C ALA A 134 14.38 -0.25 1.14
N MET A 135 15.05 -1.38 0.95
CA MET A 135 14.52 -2.56 0.27
C MET A 135 14.68 -3.81 1.13
N PRO A 136 13.77 -4.81 1.02
CA PRO A 136 13.88 -6.05 1.78
C PRO A 136 15.19 -6.80 1.50
N ARG A 137 15.99 -7.03 2.55
CA ARG A 137 17.19 -7.88 2.52
C ARG A 137 16.84 -9.32 2.86
N LYS A 138 16.11 -9.50 3.97
CA LYS A 138 15.68 -10.82 4.44
C LYS A 138 14.18 -10.82 4.76
N LEU A 139 13.45 -11.79 4.20
CA LEU A 139 12.04 -12.01 4.52
C LEU A 139 11.90 -13.06 5.64
N PRO A 140 10.93 -12.90 6.57
CA PRO A 140 10.75 -13.81 7.71
C PRO A 140 10.60 -15.27 7.31
N ALA A 141 11.16 -16.17 8.13
CA ALA A 141 11.28 -17.58 7.80
C ALA A 141 10.21 -18.48 8.43
N ASN A 142 9.44 -19.15 7.57
CA ASN A 142 8.64 -20.29 7.97
C ASN A 142 9.56 -21.52 8.19
N LYS A 143 9.33 -22.24 9.29
CA LYS A 143 10.11 -23.43 9.69
C LYS A 143 9.41 -24.74 9.32
N GLU A 144 8.17 -24.70 8.86
CA GLU A 144 7.37 -25.89 8.61
C GLU A 144 7.52 -26.42 7.18
N TYR A 145 7.67 -27.73 7.07
CA TYR A 145 7.65 -28.43 5.77
C TYR A 145 6.25 -28.39 5.18
N GLN A 146 6.17 -28.00 3.91
CA GLN A 146 4.91 -27.82 3.22
C GLN A 146 4.34 -29.18 2.77
N LYS A 147 3.06 -29.43 3.06
CA LYS A 147 2.34 -30.62 2.62
C LYS A 147 2.01 -30.52 1.13
N ILE A 148 2.02 -31.65 0.43
CA ILE A 148 1.70 -31.72 -0.99
C ILE A 148 0.28 -32.25 -1.15
N GLU A 149 -0.62 -31.39 -1.60
CA GLU A 149 -2.04 -31.72 -1.84
C GLU A 149 -2.34 -32.07 -3.30
N PHE A 150 -1.35 -32.55 -4.05
CA PHE A 150 -1.59 -32.94 -5.44
C PHE A 150 -2.48 -34.19 -5.52
N ILE A 151 -3.66 -34.03 -6.13
CA ILE A 151 -4.67 -35.09 -6.24
C ILE A 151 -4.97 -35.34 -7.72
N SER A 152 -4.47 -36.44 -8.27
CA SER A 152 -4.92 -36.94 -9.56
C SER A 152 -4.86 -38.48 -9.62
N GLY A 153 -5.68 -39.07 -10.50
CA GLY A 153 -5.67 -40.51 -10.77
C GLY A 153 -6.43 -41.40 -9.78
N ARG A 154 -6.11 -42.70 -9.82
CA ARG A 154 -6.78 -43.80 -9.11
C ARG A 154 -5.82 -44.50 -8.15
N ILE A 155 -6.35 -44.94 -7.01
CA ILE A 155 -5.59 -45.65 -5.97
C ILE A 155 -5.14 -47.01 -6.48
N ALA A 156 -3.84 -47.27 -6.36
CA ALA A 156 -3.21 -48.49 -6.83
C ALA A 156 -2.66 -49.37 -5.69
N SER A 157 -2.47 -48.84 -4.47
CA SER A 157 -2.02 -49.64 -3.33
C SER A 157 -3.11 -50.60 -2.84
N GLY A 158 -2.74 -51.86 -2.57
CA GLY A 158 -3.65 -52.86 -2.01
C GLY A 158 -4.10 -52.52 -0.58
N LYS A 159 -3.24 -51.84 0.19
CA LYS A 159 -3.54 -51.37 1.54
C LYS A 159 -4.60 -50.26 1.54
N ASP A 160 -4.46 -49.30 0.63
CA ASP A 160 -5.41 -48.20 0.49
C ASP A 160 -6.79 -48.68 -0.01
N LYS A 161 -6.85 -49.74 -0.82
CA LYS A 161 -8.12 -50.37 -1.21
C LYS A 161 -8.86 -51.03 -0.04
N LYS A 162 -8.13 -51.73 0.84
CA LYS A 162 -8.71 -52.29 2.07
C LYS A 162 -9.19 -51.17 3.00
N ARG A 163 -8.36 -50.14 3.17
CA ARG A 163 -8.68 -48.95 3.95
C ARG A 163 -9.91 -48.21 3.43
N PHE A 164 -10.12 -48.13 2.11
CA PHE A 164 -11.33 -47.53 1.53
C PHE A 164 -12.59 -48.30 1.95
N LYS A 165 -12.54 -49.63 1.94
CA LYS A 165 -13.64 -50.48 2.40
C LYS A 165 -13.96 -50.24 3.88
N GLU A 166 -12.92 -50.26 4.72
CA GLU A 166 -13.02 -50.00 6.17
C GLU A 166 -13.60 -48.61 6.47
N LEU A 167 -13.14 -47.58 5.75
CA LEU A 167 -13.64 -46.20 5.89
C LEU A 167 -15.10 -46.08 5.44
N CYS A 168 -15.52 -46.77 4.37
CA CYS A 168 -16.92 -46.79 3.97
C CYS A 168 -17.80 -47.37 5.09
N ASP A 169 -17.40 -48.49 5.68
CA ASP A 169 -18.15 -49.12 6.76
C ASP A 169 -18.13 -48.26 8.04
N PHE A 170 -17.00 -47.59 8.34
CA PHE A 170 -16.86 -46.66 9.46
C PHE A 170 -17.77 -45.43 9.32
N VAL A 171 -17.76 -44.75 8.16
CA VAL A 171 -18.59 -43.55 7.92
C VAL A 171 -20.07 -43.91 7.92
N CYS A 172 -20.46 -45.06 7.35
CA CYS A 172 -21.85 -45.53 7.39
C CYS A 172 -22.31 -45.75 8.84
N LYS A 173 -21.46 -46.35 9.69
CA LYS A 173 -21.75 -46.53 11.13
C LYS A 173 -21.78 -45.21 11.89
N LYS A 174 -20.77 -44.36 11.74
CA LYS A 174 -20.64 -43.08 12.48
C LYS A 174 -21.79 -42.12 12.19
N LYS A 175 -22.21 -42.03 10.92
CA LYS A 175 -23.28 -41.10 10.49
C LYS A 175 -24.66 -41.76 10.40
N ASN A 176 -24.78 -43.06 10.72
CA ASN A 176 -26.01 -43.85 10.58
C ASN A 176 -26.67 -43.72 9.19
N ILE A 177 -25.87 -43.84 8.13
CA ILE A 177 -26.32 -43.68 6.73
C ILE A 177 -26.14 -44.97 5.93
N SER A 178 -27.00 -45.17 4.94
CA SER A 178 -26.88 -46.27 3.99
C SER A 178 -25.74 -46.04 3.00
N LYS A 179 -25.24 -47.13 2.40
CA LYS A 179 -24.23 -47.04 1.31
C LYS A 179 -24.76 -46.27 0.09
N LYS A 180 -26.07 -46.20 -0.10
CA LYS A 180 -26.71 -45.42 -1.17
C LYS A 180 -26.63 -43.92 -0.89
N GLU A 181 -26.86 -43.50 0.35
CA GLU A 181 -26.68 -42.11 0.80
C GLU A 181 -25.20 -41.70 0.81
N LEU A 182 -24.31 -42.60 1.24
CA LEU A 182 -22.87 -42.36 1.15
C LEU A 182 -22.43 -42.10 -0.30
N SER A 183 -23.01 -42.81 -1.29
CA SER A 183 -22.69 -42.57 -2.71
C SER A 183 -23.07 -41.16 -3.17
N LYS A 184 -24.20 -40.62 -2.69
CA LYS A 184 -24.61 -39.23 -2.96
C LYS A 184 -23.64 -38.23 -2.33
N LEU A 185 -23.26 -38.42 -1.07
CA LEU A 185 -22.29 -37.55 -0.37
C LEU A 185 -20.92 -37.53 -1.03
N LEU A 186 -20.50 -38.66 -1.62
CA LEU A 186 -19.23 -38.77 -2.35
C LEU A 186 -19.32 -38.28 -3.82
N GLY A 187 -20.52 -37.92 -4.30
CA GLY A 187 -20.74 -37.45 -5.68
C GLY A 187 -20.51 -38.53 -6.74
N ILE A 188 -20.74 -39.81 -6.41
CA ILE A 188 -20.55 -40.94 -7.35
C ILE A 188 -21.78 -41.85 -7.40
N SER A 189 -21.96 -42.55 -8.52
CA SER A 189 -23.08 -43.50 -8.64
C SER A 189 -22.93 -44.66 -7.65
N TYR A 190 -24.07 -45.15 -7.14
CA TYR A 190 -24.11 -46.29 -6.22
C TYR A 190 -23.36 -47.51 -6.78
N HIS A 191 -23.54 -47.81 -8.08
CA HIS A 191 -22.80 -48.89 -8.76
C HIS A 191 -21.28 -48.70 -8.73
N LYS A 192 -20.78 -47.48 -8.93
CA LYS A 192 -19.33 -47.19 -8.82
C LYS A 192 -18.84 -47.42 -7.40
N LEU A 193 -19.58 -46.95 -6.39
CA LEU A 193 -19.24 -47.16 -4.98
C LEU A 193 -19.19 -48.65 -4.63
N THR A 194 -20.19 -49.44 -5.03
CA THR A 194 -20.18 -50.91 -4.82
C THR A 194 -19.01 -51.58 -5.55
N GLY A 195 -18.66 -51.13 -6.76
CA GLY A 195 -17.51 -51.64 -7.50
C GLY A 195 -16.17 -51.35 -6.80
N PHE A 196 -16.04 -50.21 -6.12
CA PHE A 196 -14.89 -49.87 -5.29
C PHE A 196 -14.88 -50.67 -3.97
N TYR A 197 -16.04 -50.80 -3.31
CA TYR A 197 -16.22 -51.54 -2.06
C TYR A 197 -15.87 -53.03 -2.22
N LEU A 198 -16.27 -53.63 -3.33
CA LEU A 198 -15.95 -55.02 -3.70
C LEU A 198 -14.54 -55.19 -4.30
N MET A 199 -13.73 -54.11 -4.34
CA MET A 199 -12.37 -54.07 -4.87
C MET A 199 -12.23 -54.50 -6.35
N LYS A 200 -13.34 -54.53 -7.11
CA LYS A 200 -13.33 -54.86 -8.55
C LYS A 200 -12.70 -53.75 -9.39
N ASN A 201 -12.82 -52.50 -8.94
CA ASN A 201 -12.26 -51.31 -9.58
C ASN A 201 -11.45 -50.46 -8.58
N ASN A 202 -10.51 -49.67 -9.10
CA ASN A 202 -9.71 -48.76 -8.28
C ASN A 202 -10.47 -47.45 -7.98
N PRO A 203 -10.61 -47.05 -6.71
CA PRO A 203 -11.21 -45.76 -6.36
C PRO A 203 -10.43 -44.59 -6.96
N ASN A 204 -11.12 -43.52 -7.33
CA ASN A 204 -10.46 -42.25 -7.66
C ASN A 204 -9.88 -41.62 -6.37
N ALA A 205 -8.74 -40.94 -6.47
CA ALA A 205 -8.08 -40.31 -5.33
C ALA A 205 -8.97 -39.27 -4.64
N ASP A 206 -9.66 -38.43 -5.40
CA ASP A 206 -10.60 -37.41 -4.88
C ASP A 206 -11.74 -38.03 -4.04
N VAL A 207 -12.31 -39.15 -4.51
CA VAL A 207 -13.37 -39.88 -3.80
C VAL A 207 -12.86 -40.46 -2.49
N PHE A 208 -11.65 -41.02 -2.49
CA PHE A 208 -11.03 -41.54 -1.28
C PHE A 208 -10.73 -40.44 -0.26
N LEU A 209 -10.27 -39.28 -0.72
CA LEU A 209 -9.99 -38.13 0.14
C LEU A 209 -11.26 -37.54 0.75
N LYS A 210 -12.33 -37.40 -0.03
CA LYS A 210 -13.65 -37.02 0.48
C LYS A 210 -14.14 -38.00 1.54
N LEU A 211 -13.93 -39.30 1.34
CA LEU A 211 -14.25 -40.31 2.34
C LEU A 211 -13.40 -40.17 3.61
N CYS A 212 -12.10 -39.92 3.48
CA CYS A 212 -11.21 -39.62 4.62
C CYS A 212 -11.67 -38.39 5.40
N ARG A 213 -12.07 -37.30 4.73
CA ARG A 213 -12.62 -36.09 5.39
C ARG A 213 -13.92 -36.39 6.12
N LEU A 214 -14.84 -37.11 5.48
CA LEU A 214 -16.09 -37.54 6.11
C LEU A 214 -15.87 -38.45 7.33
N ALA A 215 -14.75 -39.17 7.35
CA ALA A 215 -14.32 -40.01 8.46
C ALA A 215 -13.48 -39.27 9.52
N GLU A 216 -13.03 -38.04 9.26
CA GLU A 216 -12.06 -37.28 10.08
C GLU A 216 -10.72 -38.04 10.28
N VAL A 217 -10.22 -38.71 9.24
CA VAL A 217 -8.97 -39.49 9.30
C VAL A 217 -7.93 -38.95 8.31
N GLU A 218 -6.65 -38.91 8.72
CA GLU A 218 -5.56 -38.44 7.86
C GLU A 218 -5.41 -39.27 6.58
N SER A 219 -5.41 -38.57 5.46
CA SER A 219 -5.36 -39.15 4.12
C SER A 219 -3.93 -39.32 3.62
N LYS A 220 -3.44 -40.56 3.66
CA LYS A 220 -2.14 -40.91 3.09
C LYS A 220 -2.35 -41.98 2.02
N VAL A 221 -2.19 -41.59 0.77
CA VAL A 221 -2.27 -42.51 -0.39
C VAL A 221 -0.85 -42.85 -0.82
N GLU A 222 -0.51 -44.13 -0.87
CA GLU A 222 0.87 -44.56 -1.13
C GLU A 222 1.22 -44.60 -2.64
N LEU A 223 0.27 -45.03 -3.47
CA LEU A 223 0.48 -45.25 -4.91
C LEU A 223 -0.75 -44.87 -5.72
N LEU A 224 -0.53 -44.07 -6.77
CA LEU A 224 -1.56 -43.61 -7.69
C LEU A 224 -1.24 -43.97 -9.14
N LYS A 225 -2.27 -44.22 -9.94
CA LYS A 225 -2.20 -44.52 -11.39
C LYS A 225 -3.16 -43.61 -12.15
N ALA A 226 -2.72 -43.03 -13.26
CA ALA A 226 -3.60 -42.21 -14.11
C ALA A 226 -4.74 -43.04 -14.72
N GLU A 227 -4.42 -44.20 -15.31
CA GLU A 227 -5.35 -45.08 -16.02
C GLU A 227 -5.07 -46.55 -15.68
N ARG A 228 -5.96 -47.46 -16.13
CA ARG A 228 -5.96 -48.88 -15.71
C ARG A 228 -4.65 -49.60 -16.05
N GLN A 229 -4.05 -49.27 -17.20
CA GLN A 229 -2.78 -49.85 -17.69
C GLN A 229 -1.54 -48.98 -17.34
N SER A 230 -1.70 -47.83 -16.71
CA SER A 230 -0.57 -46.94 -16.37
C SER A 230 0.31 -47.54 -15.27
N LYS A 231 1.61 -47.21 -15.29
CA LYS A 231 2.51 -47.46 -14.17
C LYS A 231 2.09 -46.63 -12.96
N ALA A 232 2.19 -47.23 -11.77
CA ALA A 232 1.92 -46.52 -10.52
C ALA A 232 3.07 -45.56 -10.21
N MET A 233 2.73 -44.44 -9.59
CA MET A 233 3.65 -43.43 -9.12
C MET A 233 3.40 -43.20 -7.63
N ARG A 234 4.47 -43.08 -6.86
CA ARG A 234 4.41 -42.58 -5.47
C ARG A 234 4.28 -41.06 -5.52
N ILE A 235 3.38 -40.49 -4.73
CA ILE A 235 3.32 -39.03 -4.55
C ILE A 235 4.02 -38.68 -3.24
N PRO A 236 5.05 -37.82 -3.26
CA PRO A 236 5.66 -37.31 -2.04
C PRO A 236 4.61 -36.57 -1.19
N GLY A 237 4.53 -36.86 0.10
CA GLY A 237 3.56 -36.22 0.99
C GLY A 237 3.99 -34.83 1.49
N ILE A 238 5.29 -34.54 1.43
CA ILE A 238 5.89 -33.27 1.86
C ILE A 238 6.91 -32.80 0.84
N LEU A 239 7.14 -31.48 0.81
CA LEU A 239 8.20 -30.86 0.02
C LEU A 239 9.52 -30.84 0.80
N ASP A 240 10.31 -31.90 0.63
CA ASP A 240 11.63 -32.05 1.26
C ASP A 240 12.78 -31.54 0.34
N GLU A 241 14.02 -31.54 0.86
CA GLU A 241 15.21 -31.11 0.13
C GLU A 241 15.45 -31.92 -1.16
N LYS A 242 15.16 -33.22 -1.13
CA LYS A 242 15.37 -34.11 -2.29
C LYS A 242 14.42 -33.75 -3.42
N LEU A 243 13.15 -33.58 -3.10
CA LEU A 243 12.12 -33.18 -4.05
C LEU A 243 12.38 -31.77 -4.56
N ALA A 244 12.71 -30.82 -3.68
CA ALA A 244 13.07 -29.47 -4.07
C ALA A 244 14.24 -29.44 -5.05
N LYS A 245 15.31 -30.22 -4.80
CA LYS A 245 16.44 -30.34 -5.72
C LYS A 245 16.04 -30.92 -7.07
N PHE A 246 15.23 -31.99 -7.08
CA PHE A 246 14.69 -32.57 -8.31
C PHE A 246 13.89 -31.53 -9.13
N LEU A 247 13.01 -30.78 -8.46
CA LEU A 247 12.17 -29.76 -9.08
C LEU A 247 13.02 -28.62 -9.66
N GLY A 248 14.06 -28.16 -8.96
CA GLY A 248 14.99 -27.16 -9.47
C GLY A 248 15.69 -27.61 -10.75
N MET A 249 16.22 -28.85 -10.77
CA MET A 249 16.85 -29.43 -11.96
C MET A 249 15.86 -29.56 -13.13
N MET A 250 14.65 -30.05 -12.84
CA MET A 250 13.61 -30.18 -13.86
C MET A 250 13.14 -28.81 -14.37
N LEU A 251 13.05 -27.78 -13.54
CA LEU A 251 12.59 -26.44 -13.95
C LEU A 251 13.58 -25.75 -14.88
N ALA A 252 14.87 -26.00 -14.72
CA ALA A 252 15.92 -25.60 -15.66
C ALA A 252 15.86 -26.46 -16.95
N ASP A 253 16.38 -27.68 -16.92
CA ASP A 253 16.67 -28.51 -18.11
C ASP A 253 15.61 -29.57 -18.46
N GLY A 254 14.51 -29.62 -17.70
CA GLY A 254 13.40 -30.52 -17.99
C GLY A 254 12.55 -30.08 -19.19
N SER A 255 11.87 -31.04 -19.82
CA SER A 255 10.93 -30.81 -20.92
C SER A 255 9.73 -31.75 -20.79
N ILE A 256 8.55 -31.23 -21.11
CA ILE A 256 7.28 -31.94 -21.07
C ILE A 256 6.67 -31.87 -22.47
N VAL A 257 6.46 -33.02 -23.12
CA VAL A 257 5.81 -33.11 -24.44
C VAL A 257 4.82 -34.27 -24.41
N GLY A 258 3.52 -33.97 -24.44
CA GLY A 258 2.48 -34.97 -24.20
C GLY A 258 2.61 -35.57 -22.79
N ASN A 259 2.76 -36.89 -22.69
CA ASN A 259 3.01 -37.59 -21.42
C ASN A 259 4.51 -37.90 -21.18
N ARG A 260 5.37 -37.49 -22.11
CA ARG A 260 6.83 -37.69 -22.02
C ARG A 260 7.43 -36.58 -21.17
N VAL A 261 8.09 -36.97 -20.10
CA VAL A 261 8.92 -36.12 -19.25
C VAL A 261 10.37 -36.45 -19.55
N ALA A 262 11.13 -35.46 -20.00
CA ALA A 262 12.53 -35.60 -20.37
C ALA A 262 13.39 -34.60 -19.59
N PHE A 263 14.64 -34.96 -19.33
CA PHE A 263 15.67 -34.08 -18.77
C PHE A 263 16.88 -34.12 -19.70
N PHE A 264 17.27 -32.98 -20.25
CA PHE A 264 18.35 -32.86 -21.23
C PHE A 264 19.55 -32.17 -20.59
N ASN A 265 20.69 -32.84 -20.47
CA ASN A 265 21.91 -32.22 -19.96
C ASN A 265 23.12 -32.97 -20.49
N LYS A 266 24.25 -32.28 -20.73
CA LYS A 266 25.50 -32.91 -21.21
C LYS A 266 26.25 -33.66 -20.10
N ASP A 267 26.11 -33.27 -18.84
CA ASP A 267 26.76 -33.94 -17.72
C ASP A 267 26.06 -35.25 -17.32
N SER A 268 26.78 -36.36 -17.46
CA SER A 268 26.33 -37.69 -17.06
C SER A 268 26.05 -37.83 -15.56
N LYS A 269 26.72 -37.06 -14.69
CA LYS A 269 26.49 -37.09 -13.24
C LYS A 269 25.13 -36.51 -12.89
N LEU A 270 24.77 -35.36 -13.46
CA LEU A 270 23.46 -34.74 -13.28
C LEU A 270 22.35 -35.64 -13.82
N ARG A 271 22.54 -36.22 -15.01
CA ARG A 271 21.62 -37.22 -15.56
C ARG A 271 21.39 -38.37 -14.56
N ARG A 272 22.44 -39.09 -14.14
CA ARG A 272 22.32 -40.20 -13.18
C ARG A 272 21.59 -39.78 -11.89
N LYS A 273 21.83 -38.56 -11.41
CA LYS A 273 21.17 -38.01 -10.23
C LYS A 273 19.67 -37.82 -10.42
N VAL A 274 19.24 -37.26 -11.55
CA VAL A 274 17.80 -37.14 -11.89
C VAL A 274 17.16 -38.53 -11.99
N LYS A 275 17.81 -39.49 -12.64
CA LYS A 275 17.32 -40.88 -12.74
C LYS A 275 17.13 -41.52 -11.35
N MET A 276 18.10 -41.34 -10.46
CA MET A 276 18.04 -41.84 -9.09
C MET A 276 16.90 -41.17 -8.30
N LEU A 277 16.78 -39.84 -8.37
CA LEU A 277 15.70 -39.09 -7.71
C LEU A 277 14.31 -39.49 -8.25
N MET A 278 14.16 -39.74 -9.56
CA MET A 278 12.91 -40.25 -10.12
C MET A 278 12.51 -41.62 -9.56
N LYS A 279 13.50 -42.49 -9.32
CA LYS A 279 13.26 -43.80 -8.72
C LYS A 279 12.95 -43.70 -7.24
N GLU A 280 13.69 -42.90 -6.47
CA GLU A 280 13.50 -42.74 -5.03
C GLU A 280 12.18 -42.04 -4.68
N LEU A 281 11.91 -40.88 -5.29
CA LEU A 281 10.76 -40.04 -4.96
C LEU A 281 9.45 -40.61 -5.51
N PHE A 282 9.48 -41.07 -6.76
CA PHE A 282 8.27 -41.39 -7.51
C PHE A 282 8.12 -42.88 -7.85
N ASN A 283 9.15 -43.71 -7.61
CA ASN A 283 9.26 -45.10 -8.06
C ASN A 283 9.09 -45.26 -9.58
N ILE A 284 9.62 -44.32 -10.35
CA ILE A 284 9.56 -44.33 -11.81
C ILE A 284 10.92 -44.68 -12.40
N ASP A 285 10.96 -45.71 -13.24
CA ASP A 285 12.14 -46.02 -14.05
C ASP A 285 12.20 -45.14 -15.29
N ALA A 286 13.31 -44.43 -15.45
CA ALA A 286 13.58 -43.60 -16.62
C ALA A 286 14.71 -44.21 -17.48
N LYS A 287 14.57 -44.12 -18.80
CA LYS A 287 15.54 -44.62 -19.78
C LYS A 287 16.50 -43.51 -20.15
N GLU A 288 17.78 -43.84 -20.29
CA GLU A 288 18.78 -42.91 -20.82
C GLU A 288 18.83 -43.08 -22.35
N ILE A 289 18.74 -41.98 -23.08
CA ILE A 289 18.77 -41.95 -24.54
C ILE A 289 20.00 -41.18 -24.99
N LYS A 290 20.81 -41.83 -25.84
CA LYS A 290 22.04 -41.27 -26.41
C LYS A 290 21.94 -41.14 -27.93
N PRO A 291 21.25 -40.10 -28.44
CA PRO A 291 21.12 -39.87 -29.88
C PRO A 291 22.44 -39.36 -30.47
N LYS A 292 22.76 -39.73 -31.73
CA LYS A 292 24.03 -39.37 -32.39
C LYS A 292 24.25 -37.85 -32.57
N ASN A 293 23.18 -37.06 -32.77
CA ASN A 293 23.26 -35.62 -33.11
C ASN A 293 22.41 -34.72 -32.17
N ARG A 294 22.05 -35.18 -30.97
CA ARG A 294 21.27 -34.38 -29.98
C ARG A 294 21.85 -34.55 -28.59
N VAL A 295 21.51 -33.63 -27.68
CA VAL A 295 21.91 -33.70 -26.27
C VAL A 295 21.34 -34.98 -25.63
N GLU A 296 22.17 -35.69 -24.87
CA GLU A 296 21.75 -36.88 -24.12
C GLU A 296 20.64 -36.55 -23.14
N SER A 297 19.69 -37.47 -22.96
CA SER A 297 18.51 -37.24 -22.15
C SER A 297 18.14 -38.44 -21.28
N ILE A 298 17.45 -38.14 -20.19
CA ILE A 298 16.71 -39.14 -19.41
C ILE A 298 15.24 -38.91 -19.64
N GLU A 299 14.54 -40.00 -19.96
CA GLU A 299 13.17 -39.91 -20.39
C GLU A 299 12.29 -40.96 -19.77
N THR A 300 11.07 -40.54 -19.45
CA THR A 300 10.00 -41.42 -19.00
C THR A 300 8.68 -40.97 -19.62
N ASN A 301 7.81 -41.93 -19.88
CA ASN A 301 6.44 -41.66 -20.33
C ASN A 301 5.50 -41.98 -19.18
N ASN A 302 5.11 -40.93 -18.44
CA ASN A 302 4.24 -41.06 -17.27
C ASN A 302 3.36 -39.83 -17.12
N LYS A 303 2.06 -40.00 -17.40
CA LYS A 303 1.04 -38.96 -17.28
C LYS A 303 0.93 -38.39 -15.86
N MET A 304 1.02 -39.22 -14.81
CA MET A 304 0.96 -38.75 -13.42
C MET A 304 2.11 -37.81 -13.07
N LEU A 305 3.32 -38.11 -13.54
CA LEU A 305 4.49 -37.27 -13.29
C LEU A 305 4.35 -35.94 -14.04
N LYS A 306 3.85 -35.99 -15.28
CA LYS A 306 3.53 -34.81 -16.08
C LYS A 306 2.51 -33.92 -15.35
N ASP A 307 1.40 -34.49 -14.91
CA ASP A 307 0.33 -33.77 -14.21
C ASP A 307 0.83 -33.17 -12.87
N PHE A 308 1.70 -33.89 -12.14
CA PHE A 308 2.34 -33.39 -10.92
C PHE A 308 3.24 -32.18 -11.19
N LEU A 309 4.09 -32.25 -12.22
CA LEU A 309 4.97 -31.14 -12.59
C LEU A 309 4.15 -29.93 -13.06
N VAL A 310 3.09 -30.15 -13.84
CA VAL A 310 2.20 -29.06 -14.29
C VAL A 310 1.51 -28.39 -13.10
N TRP A 311 1.00 -29.18 -12.15
CA TRP A 311 0.45 -28.66 -10.89
C TRP A 311 1.48 -27.83 -10.11
N PHE A 312 2.74 -28.27 -10.09
CA PHE A 312 3.83 -27.54 -9.46
C PHE A 312 4.25 -26.25 -10.22
N GLY A 313 3.62 -25.92 -11.35
CA GLY A 313 3.88 -24.67 -12.09
C GLY A 313 4.73 -24.80 -13.35
N PHE A 314 4.96 -26.02 -13.84
CA PHE A 314 5.62 -26.25 -15.13
C PHE A 314 4.62 -26.03 -16.27
N ALA A 315 4.93 -25.15 -17.23
CA ALA A 315 4.02 -24.93 -18.35
C ALA A 315 4.10 -26.07 -19.39
N GLU A 316 2.93 -26.53 -19.87
CA GLU A 316 2.82 -27.58 -20.90
C GLU A 316 3.34 -27.13 -22.27
N ARG A 317 3.24 -25.82 -22.56
CA ARG A 317 3.69 -25.21 -23.82
C ARG A 317 4.64 -24.07 -23.51
N LYS A 318 5.73 -23.96 -24.29
CA LYS A 318 6.75 -22.90 -24.15
C LYS A 318 7.20 -22.75 -22.68
N LYS A 319 7.56 -23.87 -22.04
CA LYS A 319 8.02 -23.98 -20.64
C LYS A 319 8.95 -22.84 -20.24
N SER A 320 9.94 -22.54 -21.08
CA SER A 320 10.96 -21.53 -20.86
C SER A 320 10.42 -20.10 -20.69
N LYS A 321 9.19 -19.80 -21.12
CA LYS A 321 8.56 -18.48 -20.96
C LYS A 321 7.48 -18.42 -19.89
N TYR A 322 6.72 -19.51 -19.69
CA TYR A 322 5.49 -19.48 -18.88
C TYR A 322 5.55 -20.29 -17.58
N SER A 323 6.63 -21.03 -17.32
CA SER A 323 6.74 -21.74 -16.04
C SER A 323 6.94 -20.77 -14.88
N ARG A 324 6.45 -21.13 -13.70
CA ARG A 324 6.54 -20.32 -12.47
C ARG A 324 6.99 -21.17 -11.30
N ILE A 325 7.57 -20.54 -10.28
CA ILE A 325 7.89 -21.20 -9.01
C ILE A 325 6.60 -21.29 -8.20
N HIS A 326 6.31 -22.47 -7.66
CA HIS A 326 5.12 -22.71 -6.85
C HIS A 326 5.20 -21.99 -5.49
N ASN A 327 4.09 -21.45 -5.00
CA ASN A 327 4.02 -20.75 -3.71
C ASN A 327 4.48 -21.62 -2.51
N LEU A 328 4.24 -22.93 -2.58
CA LEU A 328 4.75 -23.89 -1.59
C LEU A 328 6.28 -23.77 -1.38
N LEU A 329 7.07 -23.44 -2.39
CA LEU A 329 8.53 -23.26 -2.21
C LEU A 329 8.85 -21.99 -1.43
N ILE A 330 8.11 -20.91 -1.62
CA ILE A 330 8.34 -19.62 -0.97
C ILE A 330 8.09 -19.72 0.54
N ASN A 331 7.10 -20.54 0.91
CA ASN A 331 6.71 -20.82 2.29
C ASN A 331 7.48 -21.98 2.92
N SER A 332 8.40 -22.62 2.18
CA SER A 332 9.19 -23.73 2.70
C SER A 332 10.35 -23.27 3.58
N PRO A 333 10.94 -24.20 4.39
CA PRO A 333 12.14 -23.92 5.17
C PRO A 333 13.33 -23.52 4.30
N GLU A 334 14.27 -22.75 4.87
CA GLU A 334 15.47 -22.28 4.17
C GLU A 334 16.32 -23.44 3.57
N SER A 335 16.33 -24.62 4.21
CA SER A 335 17.05 -25.81 3.72
C SER A 335 16.48 -26.34 2.40
N VAL A 336 15.16 -26.35 2.27
CA VAL A 336 14.41 -26.76 1.08
C VAL A 336 14.62 -25.77 -0.04
N ILE A 337 14.50 -24.47 0.25
CA ILE A 337 14.76 -23.39 -0.72
C ILE A 337 16.20 -23.47 -1.25
N ARG A 338 17.19 -23.65 -0.35
CA ARG A 338 18.60 -23.79 -0.72
C ARG A 338 18.81 -25.01 -1.62
N SER A 339 18.18 -26.15 -1.32
CA SER A 339 18.28 -27.35 -2.16
C SER A 339 17.64 -27.19 -3.55
N PHE A 340 16.53 -26.46 -3.64
CA PHE A 340 15.92 -26.08 -4.92
C PHE A 340 16.87 -25.23 -5.76
N LEU A 341 17.43 -24.16 -5.18
CA LEU A 341 18.37 -23.26 -5.88
C LEU A 341 19.63 -24.01 -6.33
N LYS A 342 20.20 -24.90 -5.50
CA LYS A 342 21.32 -25.77 -5.90
C LYS A 342 20.99 -26.63 -7.12
N GLY A 343 19.77 -27.19 -7.18
CA GLY A 343 19.32 -27.97 -8.32
C GLY A 343 19.19 -27.13 -9.59
N TYR A 344 18.63 -25.93 -9.47
CA TYR A 344 18.46 -25.00 -10.58
C TYR A 344 19.80 -24.48 -11.12
N ILE A 345 20.67 -23.99 -10.22
CA ILE A 345 22.00 -23.45 -10.55
C ILE A 345 22.90 -24.51 -11.20
N ALA A 346 22.83 -25.78 -10.76
CA ALA A 346 23.62 -26.85 -11.35
C ALA A 346 23.32 -27.09 -12.85
N CYS A 347 22.15 -26.63 -13.33
CA CYS A 347 21.72 -26.81 -14.72
C CYS A 347 21.84 -25.49 -15.52
N ASP A 348 21.19 -24.43 -15.05
CA ASP A 348 21.08 -23.13 -15.75
C ASP A 348 22.07 -22.06 -15.25
N GLY A 349 22.83 -22.35 -14.20
CA GLY A 349 23.75 -21.40 -13.58
C GLY A 349 25.11 -21.35 -14.27
N TYR A 350 25.60 -20.14 -14.50
CA TYR A 350 26.97 -19.89 -14.95
C TYR A 350 27.79 -19.30 -13.80
N ILE A 351 28.82 -20.03 -13.36
CA ILE A 351 29.72 -19.60 -12.28
C ILE A 351 30.89 -18.85 -12.92
N GLY A 352 30.78 -17.53 -13.01
CA GLY A 352 31.86 -16.66 -13.48
C GLY A 352 32.89 -16.38 -12.39
N ARG A 353 34.03 -15.77 -12.74
CA ARG A 353 35.08 -15.39 -11.76
C ARG A 353 34.62 -14.35 -10.74
N THR A 354 33.71 -13.47 -11.15
CA THR A 354 33.29 -12.31 -10.35
C THR A 354 31.89 -12.44 -9.80
N GLU A 355 30.98 -13.16 -10.45
CA GLU A 355 29.56 -13.30 -10.07
C GLU A 355 29.01 -14.63 -10.60
N LEU A 356 28.00 -15.15 -9.91
CA LEU A 356 27.17 -16.26 -10.37
C LEU A 356 25.99 -15.69 -11.15
N GLU A 357 25.80 -16.13 -12.40
CA GLU A 357 24.74 -15.67 -13.29
C GLU A 357 23.68 -16.77 -13.49
N ILE A 358 22.41 -16.40 -13.36
CA ILE A 358 21.26 -17.23 -13.72
C ILE A 358 20.50 -16.53 -14.84
N SER A 359 20.30 -17.19 -15.97
CA SER A 359 19.55 -16.65 -17.10
C SER A 359 18.22 -17.39 -17.30
N THR A 360 17.11 -16.66 -17.37
CA THR A 360 15.79 -17.25 -17.65
C THR A 360 14.96 -16.36 -18.57
N ALA A 361 14.18 -16.98 -19.47
CA ALA A 361 13.23 -16.27 -20.31
C ALA A 361 11.85 -16.12 -19.64
N SER A 362 11.62 -16.80 -18.51
CA SER A 362 10.34 -16.76 -17.81
C SER A 362 10.33 -15.65 -16.77
N HIS A 363 9.30 -14.80 -16.87
CA HIS A 363 9.00 -13.77 -15.87
C HIS A 363 8.71 -14.38 -14.49
N GLY A 364 7.90 -15.44 -14.43
CA GLY A 364 7.52 -16.08 -13.16
C GLY A 364 8.67 -16.83 -12.47
N ILE A 365 9.64 -17.36 -13.23
CA ILE A 365 10.86 -17.94 -12.65
C ILE A 365 11.75 -16.83 -12.08
N ALA A 366 11.96 -15.75 -12.84
CA ALA A 366 12.80 -14.64 -12.40
C ALA A 366 12.27 -14.00 -11.11
N GLN A 367 10.96 -13.74 -11.05
CA GLN A 367 10.25 -13.29 -9.84
C GLN A 367 10.45 -14.28 -8.70
N GLY A 368 10.09 -15.55 -8.90
CA GLY A 368 10.18 -16.55 -7.84
C GLY A 368 11.60 -16.72 -7.29
N ILE A 369 12.63 -16.74 -8.15
CA ILE A 369 14.03 -16.80 -7.71
C ILE A 369 14.36 -15.56 -6.87
N GLY A 370 13.94 -14.35 -7.29
CA GLY A 370 14.15 -13.14 -6.52
C GLY A 370 13.57 -13.21 -5.10
N TYR A 371 12.35 -13.72 -4.95
CA TYR A 371 11.73 -13.95 -3.65
C TYR A 371 12.45 -15.03 -2.83
N LEU A 372 12.85 -16.15 -3.44
CA LEU A 372 13.61 -17.21 -2.77
C LEU A 372 14.98 -16.72 -2.27
N LEU A 373 15.66 -15.86 -3.05
CA LEU A 373 16.93 -15.26 -2.65
C LEU A 373 16.74 -14.29 -1.47
N CYS A 374 15.71 -13.43 -1.51
CA CYS A 374 15.34 -12.57 -0.37
C CYS A 374 14.96 -13.39 0.88
N ARG A 375 14.27 -14.54 0.75
CA ARG A 375 13.98 -15.45 1.87
C ARG A 375 15.27 -15.99 2.53
N LEU A 376 16.32 -16.21 1.75
CA LEU A 376 17.64 -16.64 2.25
C LEU A 376 18.54 -15.48 2.72
N GLY A 377 18.10 -14.22 2.59
CA GLY A 377 18.96 -13.06 2.88
C GLY A 377 20.13 -12.92 1.90
N ILE A 378 19.93 -13.33 0.65
CA ILE A 378 20.93 -13.31 -0.42
C ILE A 378 20.71 -12.07 -1.29
N LEU A 379 21.72 -11.21 -1.37
CA LEU A 379 21.67 -10.04 -2.24
C LEU A 379 22.00 -10.42 -3.69
N PHE A 380 21.26 -9.82 -4.62
CA PHE A 380 21.41 -10.07 -6.06
C PHE A 380 21.08 -8.82 -6.87
N ARG A 381 21.50 -8.83 -8.15
CA ARG A 381 21.07 -7.85 -9.15
C ARG A 381 20.32 -8.54 -10.25
N ILE A 382 19.26 -7.93 -10.76
CA ILE A 382 18.56 -8.42 -11.95
C ILE A 382 18.80 -7.45 -13.12
N ARG A 383 18.86 -7.97 -14.34
CA ARG A 383 18.79 -7.17 -15.56
C ARG A 383 17.81 -7.81 -16.54
N LYS A 384 16.95 -6.98 -17.12
CA LYS A 384 16.06 -7.37 -18.22
C LYS A 384 16.74 -7.00 -19.54
N GLY A 385 17.11 -8.02 -20.32
CA GLY A 385 17.63 -7.86 -21.69
C GLY A 385 16.56 -8.18 -22.75
N GLU A 386 16.97 -8.40 -24.00
CA GLU A 386 16.08 -8.80 -25.11
C GLU A 386 15.41 -10.16 -24.87
N GLY A 387 14.30 -10.15 -24.13
CA GLY A 387 13.47 -11.33 -23.87
C GLY A 387 14.00 -12.32 -22.82
N ARG A 388 15.04 -11.95 -22.05
CA ARG A 388 15.56 -12.75 -20.92
C ARG A 388 15.91 -11.89 -19.71
N TYR A 389 15.69 -12.46 -18.54
CA TYR A 389 16.13 -11.97 -17.24
C TYR A 389 17.45 -12.62 -16.87
N ARG A 390 18.41 -11.81 -16.42
CA ARG A 390 19.70 -12.27 -15.90
C ARG A 390 19.82 -11.84 -14.45
N ILE A 391 19.97 -12.81 -13.54
CA ILE A 391 20.15 -12.61 -12.11
C ILE A 391 21.62 -12.83 -11.79
N PHE A 392 22.27 -11.83 -11.22
CA PHE A 392 23.67 -11.84 -10.84
C PHE A 392 23.79 -11.89 -9.33
N ILE A 393 24.47 -12.91 -8.81
CA ILE A 393 24.69 -13.13 -7.38
C ILE A 393 26.19 -12.94 -7.09
N PRO A 394 26.57 -12.00 -6.21
CA PRO A 394 27.96 -11.82 -5.81
C PRO A 394 28.55 -13.08 -5.15
N PRO A 395 29.86 -13.37 -5.25
CA PRO A 395 30.46 -14.61 -4.76
C PRO A 395 30.25 -14.86 -3.26
N LYS A 396 30.37 -13.81 -2.44
CA LYS A 396 30.12 -13.87 -0.99
C LYS A 396 28.67 -14.30 -0.68
N GLU A 397 27.74 -13.83 -1.49
CA GLU A 397 26.30 -14.12 -1.38
C GLU A 397 25.98 -15.51 -1.95
N ALA A 398 26.63 -15.91 -3.04
CA ALA A 398 26.50 -17.25 -3.64
C ALA A 398 26.98 -18.36 -2.68
N ASN A 399 28.02 -18.11 -1.87
CA ASN A 399 28.51 -19.04 -0.86
C ASN A 399 27.48 -19.35 0.25
N LYS A 400 26.45 -18.51 0.46
CA LYS A 400 25.32 -18.83 1.36
C LYS A 400 24.43 -19.96 0.82
N ILE A 401 24.50 -20.23 -0.49
CA ILE A 401 23.82 -21.36 -1.15
C ILE A 401 24.69 -22.60 -1.06
N GLU A 402 25.91 -22.51 -1.60
CA GLU A 402 26.90 -23.58 -1.67
C GLU A 402 28.28 -22.96 -1.87
N ASN A 403 29.33 -23.59 -1.36
CA ASN A 403 30.71 -23.09 -1.46
C ASN A 403 31.22 -23.20 -2.90
N TYR A 404 30.80 -22.28 -3.77
CA TYR A 404 31.23 -22.21 -5.17
C TYR A 404 32.58 -21.50 -5.32
N TYR A 405 32.96 -20.66 -4.35
CA TYR A 405 34.14 -19.82 -4.41
C TYR A 405 35.04 -20.00 -3.18
N GLU A 406 36.35 -20.16 -3.41
CA GLU A 406 37.34 -20.48 -2.37
C GLU A 406 37.93 -19.25 -1.64
N ARG A 407 37.86 -18.04 -2.22
CA ARG A 407 38.42 -16.84 -1.55
C ARG A 407 37.47 -16.28 -0.51
N GLU A 408 37.98 -16.03 0.70
CA GLU A 408 37.23 -15.50 1.85
C GLU A 408 36.78 -14.03 1.70
N TYR A 409 37.38 -13.26 0.79
CA TYR A 409 37.16 -11.81 0.67
C TYR A 409 36.72 -11.39 -0.73
N TYR A 410 35.45 -11.63 -1.08
CA TYR A 410 34.82 -10.98 -2.24
C TYR A 410 33.98 -9.78 -1.78
N TYR A 411 34.29 -8.60 -2.32
CA TYR A 411 33.58 -7.38 -2.02
C TYR A 411 32.18 -7.37 -2.69
N CYS A 412 31.13 -7.11 -1.92
CA CYS A 412 29.77 -6.98 -2.43
C CYS A 412 29.44 -5.51 -2.67
N ALA A 413 29.48 -5.05 -3.93
CA ALA A 413 29.18 -3.66 -4.27
C ALA A 413 27.70 -3.26 -4.07
N ALA A 414 26.81 -4.23 -3.85
CA ALA A 414 25.39 -3.97 -3.61
C ALA A 414 25.06 -3.71 -2.13
N ASP A 415 25.88 -4.20 -1.19
CA ASP A 415 25.65 -4.11 0.26
C ASP A 415 26.38 -2.92 0.89
N ILE A 416 26.31 -1.76 0.23
CA ILE A 416 27.02 -0.55 0.64
C ILE A 416 26.07 0.37 1.39
N VAL A 417 26.46 0.77 2.60
CA VAL A 417 25.83 1.86 3.34
C VAL A 417 26.45 3.18 2.86
N PRO A 418 25.65 4.14 2.37
CA PRO A 418 26.16 5.43 1.93
C PRO A 418 26.67 6.22 3.13
N MET A 419 27.98 6.19 3.34
CA MET A 419 28.64 6.84 4.46
C MET A 419 29.85 7.62 3.96
N ASN A 420 29.87 8.93 4.19
CA ASN A 420 31.06 9.73 3.94
C ASN A 420 31.96 9.77 5.20
N PRO A 421 33.27 10.09 5.07
CA PRO A 421 34.18 10.13 6.23
C PRO A 421 33.80 11.14 7.32
N GLU A 422 33.07 12.20 6.99
CA GLU A 422 32.64 13.24 7.93
C GLU A 422 31.47 12.77 8.80
N LEU A 423 30.45 12.17 8.18
CA LEU A 423 29.34 11.51 8.86
C LEU A 423 29.87 10.39 9.75
N PHE A 424 30.85 9.61 9.29
CA PHE A 424 31.45 8.53 10.08
C PHE A 424 32.09 9.03 11.37
N ARG A 425 32.75 10.19 11.33
CA ARG A 425 33.31 10.85 12.52
C ARG A 425 32.24 11.41 13.45
N ARG A 426 31.11 11.88 12.90
CA ARG A 426 30.03 12.50 13.66
C ARG A 426 29.27 11.50 14.52
N PHE A 427 29.11 10.25 14.04
CA PHE A 427 28.23 9.26 14.68
C PHE A 427 28.96 8.22 15.54
N ILE A 428 30.29 8.14 15.46
CA ILE A 428 31.11 7.30 16.33
C ILE A 428 31.61 8.15 17.50
N LEU A 429 31.20 7.81 18.72
CA LEU A 429 31.56 8.55 19.93
C LEU A 429 32.89 8.08 20.52
N ASP A 430 33.33 6.87 20.17
CA ASP A 430 34.61 6.29 20.59
C ASP A 430 35.80 6.87 19.79
N LYS A 431 36.97 7.01 20.43
CA LYS A 431 38.21 7.46 19.76
C LYS A 431 38.68 6.40 18.74
N PRO A 432 39.33 6.81 17.62
CA PRO A 432 39.79 5.89 16.57
C PRO A 432 40.66 4.71 17.06
N PHE A 433 41.42 4.91 18.14
CA PHE A 433 42.28 3.92 18.77
C PHE A 433 41.51 2.74 19.42
N ALA A 434 40.26 2.97 19.85
CA ALA A 434 39.40 1.93 20.43
C ALA A 434 38.84 0.94 19.39
N LEU A 435 38.75 1.36 18.12
CA LEU A 435 38.34 0.50 17.00
C LEU A 435 39.44 -0.50 16.63
N GLU A 436 40.70 -0.07 16.66
CA GLU A 436 41.86 -0.90 16.31
C GLU A 436 42.14 -1.98 17.36
N GLN A 437 41.94 -1.68 18.66
CA GLN A 437 42.01 -2.67 19.74
C GLN A 437 40.95 -3.79 19.61
N LYS A 438 39.86 -3.54 18.89
CA LYS A 438 38.76 -4.50 18.64
C LYS A 438 38.87 -5.18 17.26
N SER A 439 40.05 -5.17 16.65
CA SER A 439 40.35 -5.78 15.34
C SER A 439 39.55 -5.19 14.16
N LEU A 440 39.09 -3.94 14.27
CA LEU A 440 38.40 -3.23 13.19
C LEU A 440 39.38 -2.22 12.54
N SER A 441 39.76 -2.43 11.28
CA SER A 441 40.65 -1.51 10.56
C SER A 441 39.94 -0.17 10.31
N SER A 442 40.38 0.89 10.99
CA SER A 442 39.77 2.22 10.90
C SER A 442 40.31 3.05 9.72
N ALA A 443 41.54 2.76 9.27
CA ALA A 443 42.29 3.54 8.30
C ALA A 443 41.65 3.63 6.90
N GLY A 444 40.88 2.62 6.49
CA GLY A 444 40.16 2.59 5.20
C GLY A 444 38.96 3.54 5.16
N PHE A 445 38.22 3.65 6.27
CA PHE A 445 36.99 4.44 6.35
C PHE A 445 37.27 5.95 6.35
N TYR A 446 38.39 6.37 6.92
CA TYR A 446 38.88 7.74 6.81
C TYR A 446 39.45 8.10 5.43
N LYS A 447 39.68 7.11 4.54
CA LYS A 447 40.21 7.26 3.17
C LYS A 447 39.16 7.00 2.08
N LYS A 448 37.86 7.20 2.38
CA LYS A 448 36.71 7.03 1.45
C LYS A 448 36.43 5.58 1.01
N GLN A 449 36.78 4.57 1.80
CA GLN A 449 36.28 3.21 1.52
C GLN A 449 34.80 3.08 1.90
N ASN A 450 34.03 2.44 1.03
CA ASN A 450 32.62 2.14 1.22
C ASN A 450 32.41 1.16 2.39
N LEU A 451 31.46 1.47 3.27
CA LEU A 451 31.15 0.63 4.43
C LEU A 451 30.11 -0.43 4.04
N THR A 452 30.36 -1.69 4.39
CA THR A 452 29.34 -2.75 4.21
C THR A 452 28.35 -2.77 5.36
N SER A 453 27.11 -3.20 5.11
CA SER A 453 26.09 -3.34 6.17
C SER A 453 26.56 -4.23 7.33
N GLU A 454 27.27 -5.33 7.03
CA GLU A 454 27.83 -6.22 8.05
C GLU A 454 28.87 -5.52 8.93
N MET A 455 29.74 -4.71 8.33
CA MET A 455 30.73 -3.91 9.07
C MET A 455 30.04 -2.80 9.88
N PHE A 456 29.00 -2.17 9.31
CA PHE A 456 28.17 -1.17 9.99
C PHE A 456 27.57 -1.74 11.29
N VAL A 457 26.95 -2.92 11.20
CA VAL A 457 26.34 -3.61 12.35
C VAL A 457 27.41 -4.05 13.36
N LYS A 458 28.57 -4.53 12.91
CA LYS A 458 29.69 -4.88 13.80
C LYS A 458 30.19 -3.67 14.59
N ILE A 459 30.32 -2.51 13.94
CA ILE A 459 30.70 -1.25 14.59
C ILE A 459 29.63 -0.84 15.61
N ALA A 460 28.35 -0.85 15.23
CA ALA A 460 27.25 -0.48 16.14
C ALA A 460 27.17 -1.36 17.39
N LYS A 461 27.44 -2.67 17.28
CA LYS A 461 27.45 -3.61 18.41
C LYS A 461 28.71 -3.50 19.29
N SER A 462 29.81 -3.02 18.71
CA SER A 462 31.13 -3.07 19.36
C SER A 462 31.56 -1.72 19.94
N CYS A 463 30.95 -0.60 19.53
CA CYS A 463 31.34 0.75 19.90
C CYS A 463 30.17 1.57 20.42
N ASN A 464 30.47 2.63 21.17
CA ASN A 464 29.47 3.62 21.55
C ASN A 464 29.15 4.52 20.35
N VAL A 465 27.92 4.43 19.86
CA VAL A 465 27.44 5.10 18.65
C VAL A 465 26.19 5.91 18.94
N ALA A 466 25.92 6.92 18.11
CA ALA A 466 24.68 7.68 18.19
C ALA A 466 23.44 6.79 17.98
N GLN A 467 22.31 7.19 18.57
CA GLN A 467 21.06 6.43 18.52
C GLN A 467 20.60 6.11 17.08
N ASN A 468 20.67 7.08 16.16
CA ASN A 468 20.31 6.88 14.75
C ASN A 468 21.17 5.81 14.08
N PHE A 469 22.46 5.76 14.41
CA PHE A 469 23.37 4.74 13.90
C PHE A 469 22.99 3.34 14.42
N ALA A 470 22.59 3.23 15.69
CA ALA A 470 22.12 1.97 16.26
C ALA A 470 20.79 1.49 15.63
N LEU A 471 19.84 2.40 15.44
CA LEU A 471 18.55 2.12 14.80
C LEU A 471 18.74 1.67 13.34
N LEU A 472 19.57 2.38 12.57
CA LEU A 472 19.90 1.98 11.20
C LEU A 472 20.61 0.62 11.18
N ALA A 473 21.51 0.34 12.12
CA ALA A 473 22.17 -0.96 12.21
C ALA A 473 21.17 -2.11 12.43
N GLN A 474 20.17 -1.90 13.29
CA GLN A 474 19.08 -2.86 13.49
C GLN A 474 18.25 -3.03 12.21
N ALA A 475 17.92 -1.93 11.53
CA ALA A 475 17.21 -1.96 10.26
C ALA A 475 17.95 -2.74 9.17
N LEU A 476 19.27 -2.52 9.02
CA LEU A 476 20.12 -3.16 8.02
C LEU A 476 20.25 -4.70 8.17
N GLU A 477 19.79 -5.28 9.27
CA GLU A 477 19.64 -6.74 9.39
C GLU A 477 18.49 -7.26 8.51
N SER A 478 17.41 -6.50 8.37
CA SER A 478 16.18 -6.87 7.64
C SER A 478 16.08 -6.20 6.27
N ILE A 479 16.63 -5.00 6.11
CA ILE A 479 16.63 -4.22 4.87
C ILE A 479 18.05 -3.99 4.33
N PHE A 480 18.17 -3.61 3.06
CA PHE A 480 19.39 -3.08 2.48
C PHE A 480 19.05 -1.80 1.71
N LEU A 481 20.06 -0.95 1.52
CA LEU A 481 19.88 0.35 0.89
C LEU A 481 20.23 0.28 -0.59
N ASP A 482 19.26 0.59 -1.44
CA ASP A 482 19.39 0.50 -2.88
C ASP A 482 19.33 1.89 -3.53
N GLU A 483 20.31 2.19 -4.36
CA GLU A 483 20.46 3.51 -4.99
C GLU A 483 19.51 3.65 -6.18
N ILE A 484 18.76 4.75 -6.25
CA ILE A 484 17.89 5.09 -7.40
C ILE A 484 18.76 5.46 -8.61
N LYS A 485 18.54 4.79 -9.74
CA LYS A 485 19.26 5.05 -11.01
C LYS A 485 18.47 5.90 -12.00
N SER A 486 17.14 5.72 -12.06
CA SER A 486 16.26 6.58 -12.84
C SER A 486 14.87 6.68 -12.20
N VAL A 487 14.25 7.83 -12.43
CA VAL A 487 12.86 8.13 -12.08
C VAL A 487 12.23 8.73 -13.33
N GLU A 488 11.16 8.12 -13.82
CA GLU A 488 10.46 8.50 -15.04
C GLU A 488 8.98 8.72 -14.70
N ILE A 489 8.42 9.88 -15.02
CA ILE A 489 6.98 10.15 -14.90
C ILE A 489 6.32 9.76 -16.23
N ILE A 490 5.29 8.93 -16.16
CA ILE A 490 4.59 8.36 -17.29
C ILE A 490 3.12 8.74 -17.18
N ASN A 491 2.62 9.47 -18.18
CA ASN A 491 1.21 9.81 -18.30
C ASN A 491 0.50 8.63 -18.97
N LYS A 492 -0.17 7.81 -18.18
CA LYS A 492 -0.91 6.63 -18.63
C LYS A 492 -2.09 6.40 -17.70
N GLU A 493 -3.27 6.30 -18.30
CA GLU A 493 -4.47 5.86 -17.61
C GLU A 493 -4.39 4.37 -17.27
N THR A 494 -4.49 4.05 -15.98
CA THR A 494 -4.48 2.67 -15.51
C THR A 494 -5.21 2.54 -14.18
N ALA A 495 -5.82 1.37 -13.96
CA ALA A 495 -6.34 1.02 -12.64
C ALA A 495 -5.19 0.92 -11.64
N VAL A 496 -5.48 1.27 -10.38
CA VAL A 496 -4.56 1.16 -9.25
C VAL A 496 -5.24 0.46 -8.10
N TYR A 497 -4.45 -0.22 -7.27
CA TYR A 497 -4.94 -1.00 -6.14
C TYR A 497 -4.18 -0.63 -4.88
N ASP A 498 -4.79 -0.83 -3.72
CA ASP A 498 -4.13 -0.65 -2.43
C ASP A 498 -4.64 -1.65 -1.38
N LEU A 499 -3.83 -1.92 -0.36
CA LEU A 499 -4.15 -2.82 0.75
C LEU A 499 -4.06 -2.05 2.07
N THR A 500 -5.15 -1.99 2.82
CA THR A 500 -5.14 -1.32 4.12
C THR A 500 -4.62 -2.25 5.22
N VAL A 501 -3.43 -1.94 5.70
CA VAL A 501 -2.75 -2.60 6.81
C VAL A 501 -2.89 -1.77 8.07
N SER A 502 -3.45 -2.33 9.14
CA SER A 502 -3.73 -1.60 10.39
C SER A 502 -2.47 -1.27 11.22
N ASP A 503 -1.43 -2.09 11.08
CA ASP A 503 -0.36 -2.13 12.10
C ASP A 503 0.87 -1.30 11.73
N THR A 504 1.21 -1.22 10.46
CA THR A 504 2.47 -0.61 9.99
C THR A 504 2.25 0.32 8.80
N HIS A 505 1.01 0.37 8.29
CA HIS A 505 0.63 1.21 7.15
C HIS A 505 1.55 1.02 5.93
N ASN A 506 2.11 -0.17 5.77
CA ASN A 506 2.91 -0.55 4.61
C ASN A 506 2.85 -2.06 4.37
N PHE A 507 3.23 -2.49 3.17
CA PHE A 507 3.29 -3.90 2.81
C PHE A 507 4.47 -4.21 1.88
N VAL A 508 4.87 -5.48 1.85
CA VAL A 508 5.92 -5.98 0.96
C VAL A 508 5.31 -6.54 -0.33
N GLY A 509 5.70 -5.96 -1.46
CA GLY A 509 5.24 -6.36 -2.80
C GLY A 509 6.22 -5.97 -3.90
N GLY A 510 5.83 -6.16 -5.17
CA GLY A 510 6.62 -5.79 -6.35
C GLY A 510 7.29 -6.98 -7.04
N PHE A 511 7.55 -6.87 -8.36
CA PHE A 511 8.13 -7.94 -9.18
C PHE A 511 9.35 -8.60 -8.52
N ILE A 512 10.14 -7.78 -7.83
CA ILE A 512 11.08 -8.18 -6.80
C ILE A 512 10.61 -7.52 -5.49
N PRO A 513 10.78 -8.16 -4.31
CA PRO A 513 10.35 -7.59 -3.04
C PRO A 513 10.83 -6.15 -2.84
N CYS A 514 9.85 -5.26 -2.59
CA CYS A 514 9.93 -3.83 -2.28
C CYS A 514 8.93 -3.51 -1.14
N ILE A 515 9.06 -2.34 -0.50
CA ILE A 515 8.17 -1.89 0.60
C ILE A 515 7.32 -0.70 0.09
N PHE A 516 6.02 -0.74 0.29
CA PHE A 516 5.02 0.23 -0.20
C PHE A 516 4.16 0.79 0.96
N HIS A 517 3.74 2.06 0.92
CA HIS A 517 3.12 2.80 2.06
C HIS A 517 1.63 3.13 1.87
N ASN A 518 0.87 3.34 2.96
CA ASN A 518 -0.57 3.68 3.04
C ASN A 518 -0.87 5.08 3.64
N THR A 519 -2.07 5.65 3.45
CA THR A 519 -2.43 7.12 3.48
C THR A 519 -2.77 7.77 4.86
N VAL A 520 -2.54 9.10 5.06
CA VAL A 520 -3.15 9.99 6.12
C VAL A 520 -3.25 11.49 5.67
N SER A 521 -4.27 12.26 6.12
CA SER A 521 -4.65 13.61 5.62
C SER A 521 -4.84 14.76 6.65
N GLN A 522 -4.69 14.55 7.97
CA GLN A 522 -5.14 15.57 8.97
C GLN A 522 -4.10 16.62 9.42
N HIS A 523 -2.81 16.49 9.08
CA HIS A 523 -1.73 17.28 9.72
C HIS A 523 -1.71 18.80 9.36
N GLN A 524 -2.44 19.22 8.32
CA GLN A 524 -2.35 20.59 7.80
C GLN A 524 -3.09 21.62 8.66
N LEU A 525 -4.22 21.25 9.28
CA LEU A 525 -5.00 22.15 10.12
C LEU A 525 -4.20 22.56 11.36
N ALA A 526 -3.48 21.62 11.99
CA ALA A 526 -2.67 21.90 13.18
C ALA A 526 -1.48 22.82 12.86
N LYS A 527 -0.87 22.64 11.68
CA LYS A 527 0.32 23.40 11.26
C LYS A 527 0.01 24.87 10.97
N TRP A 528 -1.09 25.15 10.27
CA TRP A 528 -1.39 26.49 9.72
C TRP A 528 -2.43 27.29 10.50
N SER A 529 -2.99 26.73 11.59
CA SER A 529 -3.91 27.46 12.47
C SER A 529 -3.24 28.72 13.04
N ASP A 530 -4.00 29.83 13.05
CA ASP A 530 -3.61 31.12 13.62
C ASP A 530 -3.76 31.17 15.15
N ALA A 531 -4.15 30.06 15.78
CA ALA A 531 -4.15 29.89 17.23
C ALA A 531 -2.73 29.95 17.82
N ASP A 532 -2.64 30.47 19.03
CA ASP A 532 -1.38 30.54 19.79
C ASP A 532 -1.01 29.16 20.35
N ILE A 533 -2.02 28.39 20.78
CA ILE A 533 -1.83 27.05 21.35
C ILE A 533 -2.76 26.06 20.63
N VAL A 534 -2.23 24.87 20.34
CA VAL A 534 -3.00 23.76 19.76
C VAL A 534 -3.15 22.68 20.83
N VAL A 535 -4.37 22.19 21.04
CA VAL A 535 -4.63 21.03 21.90
C VAL A 535 -5.14 19.92 21.00
N PHE A 536 -4.35 18.86 20.82
CA PHE A 536 -4.73 17.71 20.01
C PHE A 536 -5.08 16.53 20.91
N ILE A 537 -6.27 15.97 20.72
CA ILE A 537 -6.81 14.86 21.49
C ILE A 537 -7.05 13.69 20.54
N GLY A 538 -6.21 12.68 20.64
CA GLY A 538 -6.41 11.38 20.02
C GLY A 538 -7.26 10.50 20.94
N CYS A 539 -8.55 10.29 20.65
CA CYS A 539 -9.49 9.54 21.46
C CYS A 539 -9.87 8.22 20.78
N GLY A 540 -9.34 7.11 21.30
CA GLY A 540 -9.67 5.78 20.79
C GLY A 540 -9.12 5.50 19.40
N GLU A 541 -8.12 6.28 18.97
CA GLU A 541 -7.44 6.13 17.68
C GLU A 541 -6.49 4.93 17.67
N ARG A 542 -6.11 4.48 16.48
CA ARG A 542 -5.19 3.35 16.36
C ARG A 542 -3.83 3.75 16.92
N GLY A 543 -3.16 2.81 17.59
CA GLY A 543 -1.87 3.07 18.23
C GLY A 543 -0.82 3.64 17.28
N ASN A 544 -0.88 3.25 16.00
CA ASN A 544 0.08 3.67 14.99
C ASN A 544 -0.21 5.08 14.46
N GLU A 545 -1.49 5.45 14.29
CA GLU A 545 -1.90 6.82 13.91
C GLU A 545 -1.46 7.82 14.99
N MET A 546 -1.62 7.45 16.27
CA MET A 546 -1.12 8.26 17.38
C MET A 546 0.41 8.32 17.45
N THR A 547 1.09 7.24 17.05
CA THR A 547 2.55 7.19 17.00
C THR A 547 3.09 8.09 15.88
N GLU A 548 2.42 8.13 14.73
CA GLU A 548 2.76 9.03 13.61
C GLU A 548 2.65 10.50 14.04
N VAL A 549 1.56 10.88 14.72
CA VAL A 549 1.40 12.23 15.29
C VAL A 549 2.53 12.55 16.29
N LEU A 550 2.89 11.60 17.15
CA LEU A 550 3.96 11.76 18.14
C LEU A 550 5.35 11.94 17.50
N ILE A 551 5.61 11.32 16.36
CA ILE A 551 6.90 11.39 15.65
C ILE A 551 6.96 12.62 14.73
N GLU A 552 5.89 12.93 14.01
CA GLU A 552 5.90 14.01 13.01
C GLU A 552 5.80 15.40 13.65
N PHE A 553 4.99 15.60 14.70
CA PHE A 553 4.77 16.94 15.28
C PHE A 553 6.04 17.59 15.87
N PRO A 554 6.99 16.84 16.46
CA PRO A 554 8.30 17.37 16.83
C PRO A 554 9.16 17.80 15.63
N GLU A 555 9.05 17.14 14.48
CA GLU A 555 9.83 17.47 13.28
C GLU A 555 9.23 18.63 12.48
N LEU A 556 7.90 18.77 12.52
CA LEU A 556 7.19 19.84 11.86
C LEU A 556 7.58 21.18 12.47
N LYS A 557 8.11 22.09 11.64
CA LYS A 557 8.36 23.47 12.04
C LYS A 557 7.09 24.29 11.96
N ASP A 558 6.82 25.05 13.02
CA ASP A 558 5.81 26.09 13.01
C ASP A 558 6.23 27.20 12.04
N PRO A 559 5.44 27.49 11.00
CA PRO A 559 5.74 28.54 10.03
C PRO A 559 5.78 29.95 10.65
N ARG A 560 5.17 30.18 11.82
CA ARG A 560 5.16 31.48 12.50
C ARG A 560 6.44 31.74 13.29
N THR A 561 6.91 30.73 14.03
CA THR A 561 8.02 30.87 14.98
C THR A 561 9.32 30.25 14.49
N GLY A 562 9.26 29.38 13.47
CA GLY A 562 10.40 28.60 12.97
C GLY A 562 10.85 27.47 13.92
N LYS A 563 10.19 27.34 15.08
CA LYS A 563 10.46 26.34 16.11
C LYS A 563 9.62 25.06 15.88
N PRO A 564 9.93 23.94 16.56
CA PRO A 564 9.08 22.74 16.51
C PRO A 564 7.62 23.05 16.88
N LEU A 565 6.68 22.51 16.12
CA LEU A 565 5.23 22.68 16.33
C LEU A 565 4.80 22.15 17.71
N MET A 566 5.53 21.15 18.21
CA MET A 566 5.34 20.59 19.55
C MET A 566 5.49 21.63 20.68
N GLU A 567 6.28 22.70 20.52
CA GLU A 567 6.44 23.73 21.57
C GLU A 567 5.14 24.49 21.88
N ARG A 568 4.21 24.53 20.94
CA ARG A 568 2.89 25.17 21.10
C ARG A 568 1.73 24.18 21.07
N THR A 569 2.02 22.87 21.12
CA THR A 569 1.00 21.83 21.02
C THR A 569 0.95 20.99 22.28
N CYS A 570 -0.22 20.88 22.90
CA CYS A 570 -0.51 19.91 23.95
C CYS A 570 -1.15 18.67 23.32
N LEU A 571 -0.49 17.52 23.44
CA LEU A 571 -0.95 16.26 22.85
C LEU A 571 -1.49 15.33 23.94
N ILE A 572 -2.74 14.89 23.78
CA ILE A 572 -3.37 13.88 24.62
C ILE A 572 -3.58 12.66 23.74
N ALA A 573 -2.73 11.65 23.94
CA ALA A 573 -2.77 10.41 23.17
C ALA A 573 -3.52 9.32 23.95
N ASN A 574 -4.61 8.84 23.37
CA ASN A 574 -5.40 7.76 23.95
C ASN A 574 -5.80 6.77 22.87
N THR A 575 -5.20 5.58 22.92
CA THR A 575 -5.31 4.56 21.87
C THR A 575 -6.51 3.63 22.11
N SER A 576 -6.99 2.93 21.08
CA SER A 576 -8.20 2.08 21.20
C SER A 576 -8.09 0.96 22.24
N ASN A 577 -6.87 0.51 22.57
CA ASN A 577 -6.59 -0.52 23.58
C ASN A 577 -6.55 0.02 25.02
N MET A 578 -6.60 1.35 25.22
CA MET A 578 -6.64 1.95 26.56
C MET A 578 -8.05 1.83 27.18
N PRO A 579 -8.18 1.94 28.52
CA PRO A 579 -9.46 1.79 29.20
C PRO A 579 -10.56 2.70 28.63
N VAL A 580 -11.78 2.17 28.52
CA VAL A 580 -12.95 2.91 28.00
C VAL A 580 -13.18 4.23 28.76
N ALA A 581 -13.01 4.20 30.09
CA ALA A 581 -13.09 5.41 30.93
C ALA A 581 -12.02 6.44 30.59
N ALA A 582 -10.81 6.01 30.18
CA ALA A 582 -9.79 6.94 29.72
C ALA A 582 -10.21 7.59 28.39
N ARG A 583 -10.84 6.85 27.47
CA ARG A 583 -11.42 7.36 26.20
C ARG A 583 -12.46 8.45 26.45
N GLU A 584 -13.34 8.22 27.42
CA GLU A 584 -14.29 9.25 27.83
C GLU A 584 -13.58 10.48 28.46
N ALA A 585 -12.63 10.25 29.37
CA ALA A 585 -11.95 11.31 30.11
C ALA A 585 -10.98 12.15 29.27
N SER A 586 -10.39 11.60 28.20
CA SER A 586 -9.38 12.32 27.39
C SER A 586 -9.94 13.59 26.76
N ILE A 587 -11.19 13.57 26.30
CA ILE A 587 -11.83 14.73 25.68
C ILE A 587 -12.13 15.82 26.71
N TYR A 588 -12.65 15.44 27.89
CA TYR A 588 -12.86 16.38 28.99
C TYR A 588 -11.56 16.98 29.51
N THR A 589 -10.50 16.18 29.56
CA THR A 589 -9.18 16.65 30.00
C THR A 589 -8.64 17.67 29.01
N GLY A 590 -8.71 17.39 27.71
CA GLY A 590 -8.19 18.29 26.69
C GLY A 590 -8.95 19.62 26.59
N ILE A 591 -10.28 19.61 26.67
CA ILE A 591 -11.04 20.88 26.72
C ILE A 591 -10.72 21.67 27.98
N THR A 592 -10.51 21.01 29.12
CA THR A 592 -10.13 21.70 30.36
C THR A 592 -8.74 22.33 30.26
N ILE A 593 -7.79 21.66 29.60
CA ILE A 593 -6.47 22.24 29.30
C ILE A 593 -6.61 23.42 28.32
N ALA A 594 -7.47 23.31 27.31
CA ALA A 594 -7.71 24.39 26.37
C ALA A 594 -8.31 25.63 27.07
N GLU A 595 -9.25 25.44 27.97
CA GLU A 595 -9.83 26.50 28.81
C GLU A 595 -8.80 27.14 29.73
N TYR A 596 -7.90 26.36 30.32
CA TYR A 596 -6.82 26.87 31.15
C TYR A 596 -5.94 27.87 30.39
N TYR A 597 -5.52 27.51 29.17
CA TYR A 597 -4.73 28.41 28.32
C TYR A 597 -5.53 29.60 27.79
N ARG A 598 -6.81 29.42 27.50
CA ARG A 598 -7.74 30.53 27.20
C ARG A 598 -7.80 31.52 28.35
N ASP A 599 -7.92 31.05 29.58
CA ASP A 599 -8.06 31.91 30.76
C ASP A 599 -6.78 32.73 31.04
N MET A 600 -5.61 32.26 30.57
CA MET A 600 -4.37 33.05 30.54
C MET A 600 -4.37 34.20 29.51
N GLY A 601 -5.30 34.18 28.55
CA GLY A 601 -5.41 35.18 27.50
C GLY A 601 -4.96 34.71 26.11
N TYR A 602 -4.83 33.40 25.86
CA TYR A 602 -4.40 32.86 24.57
C TYR A 602 -5.56 32.43 23.67
N ASP A 603 -5.36 32.46 22.35
CA ASP A 603 -6.26 31.81 21.41
C ASP A 603 -5.86 30.33 21.24
N VAL A 604 -6.79 29.42 21.57
CA VAL A 604 -6.54 27.98 21.59
C VAL A 604 -7.40 27.28 20.54
N ALA A 605 -6.79 26.39 19.77
CA ALA A 605 -7.50 25.48 18.87
C ALA A 605 -7.45 24.05 19.42
N LEU A 606 -8.61 23.49 19.72
CA LEU A 606 -8.76 22.10 20.16
C LEU A 606 -9.19 21.23 18.98
N MET A 607 -8.46 20.15 18.75
CA MET A 607 -8.77 19.12 17.75
C MET A 607 -9.07 17.82 18.49
N ALA A 608 -10.30 17.32 18.34
CA ALA A 608 -10.73 16.05 18.91
C ALA A 608 -10.88 15.01 17.80
N ASP A 609 -9.93 14.08 17.72
CA ASP A 609 -9.91 12.97 16.77
C ASP A 609 -9.94 11.65 17.54
N SER A 610 -11.04 10.90 17.61
CA SER A 610 -12.34 11.16 17.00
C SER A 610 -13.46 11.22 18.05
N THR A 611 -14.42 12.10 17.79
CA THR A 611 -15.62 12.26 18.60
C THR A 611 -16.61 11.10 18.41
N SER A 612 -16.50 10.32 17.33
CA SER A 612 -17.26 9.08 17.15
C SER A 612 -16.77 7.96 18.07
N ARG A 613 -15.46 7.76 18.21
CA ARG A 613 -14.88 6.82 19.18
C ARG A 613 -15.18 7.19 20.62
N TRP A 614 -15.32 8.48 20.91
CA TRP A 614 -15.81 8.96 22.20
C TRP A 614 -17.25 8.56 22.47
N ALA A 615 -18.14 8.74 21.49
CA ALA A 615 -19.53 8.29 21.60
C ALA A 615 -19.63 6.76 21.76
N GLU A 616 -18.78 6.00 21.07
CA GLU A 616 -18.67 4.55 21.27
C GLU A 616 -18.21 4.19 22.70
N ALA A 617 -17.26 4.95 23.26
CA ALA A 617 -16.83 4.75 24.64
C ALA A 617 -17.99 4.99 25.63
N MET A 618 -18.80 6.04 25.42
CA MET A 618 -20.02 6.24 26.20
C MET A 618 -21.01 5.10 26.03
N ARG A 619 -21.16 4.57 24.81
CA ARG A 619 -22.02 3.40 24.52
C ARG A 619 -21.58 2.17 25.31
N GLU A 620 -20.28 1.88 25.32
CA GLU A 620 -19.71 0.77 26.07
C GLU A 620 -19.88 0.94 27.60
N ILE A 621 -19.70 2.16 28.13
CA ILE A 621 -19.90 2.45 29.55
C ILE A 621 -21.37 2.30 29.94
N SER A 622 -22.27 2.88 29.16
CA SER A 622 -23.72 2.81 29.36
C SER A 622 -24.22 1.37 29.36
N ALA A 623 -23.76 0.54 28.42
CA ALA A 623 -24.08 -0.88 28.36
C ALA A 623 -23.58 -1.66 29.59
N ARG A 624 -22.41 -1.31 30.14
CA ARG A 624 -21.87 -1.93 31.38
C ARG A 624 -22.62 -1.49 32.63
N LEU A 625 -23.21 -0.30 32.61
CA LEU A 625 -24.03 0.24 33.69
C LEU A 625 -25.49 -0.21 33.60
N GLU A 626 -25.84 -1.04 32.61
CA GLU A 626 -27.20 -1.53 32.35
C GLU A 626 -28.22 -0.39 32.15
N GLU A 627 -27.76 0.75 31.63
CA GLU A 627 -28.63 1.85 31.26
C GLU A 627 -29.44 1.48 30.01
N MET A 628 -30.68 1.97 29.92
CA MET A 628 -31.50 1.74 28.73
C MET A 628 -30.87 2.44 27.51
N PRO A 629 -30.56 1.71 26.42
CA PRO A 629 -30.03 2.31 25.22
C PRO A 629 -31.10 3.16 24.52
N GLY A 630 -30.66 4.29 23.96
CA GLY A 630 -31.41 5.11 23.02
C GLY A 630 -31.20 4.66 21.57
N GLU A 631 -31.15 5.62 20.65
CA GLU A 631 -30.99 5.37 19.22
C GLU A 631 -29.69 4.62 18.91
N GLU A 632 -29.80 3.57 18.08
CA GLU A 632 -28.68 2.70 17.64
C GLU A 632 -27.78 2.15 18.77
N GLY A 633 -28.33 2.01 19.96
CA GLY A 633 -27.63 1.49 21.12
C GLY A 633 -26.85 2.52 21.93
N TYR A 634 -26.79 3.79 21.52
CA TYR A 634 -26.11 4.87 22.26
C TYR A 634 -26.90 5.31 23.50
N PRO A 635 -26.25 5.87 24.54
CA PRO A 635 -26.97 6.37 25.72
C PRO A 635 -27.91 7.52 25.37
N ALA A 636 -29.04 7.60 26.06
CA ALA A 636 -30.02 8.69 25.88
C ALA A 636 -29.43 10.09 26.14
N TYR A 637 -28.35 10.20 26.92
CA TYR A 637 -27.64 11.46 27.20
C TYR A 637 -26.54 11.83 26.19
N LEU A 638 -26.35 11.08 25.10
CA LEU A 638 -25.32 11.38 24.11
C LEU A 638 -25.42 12.83 23.62
N ALA A 639 -26.62 13.26 23.21
CA ALA A 639 -26.86 14.60 22.68
C ALA A 639 -26.54 15.70 23.70
N SER A 640 -26.91 15.52 24.98
CA SER A 640 -26.65 16.52 26.02
C SER A 640 -25.17 16.59 26.39
N ARG A 641 -24.44 15.47 26.36
CA ARG A 641 -22.99 15.44 26.58
C ARG A 641 -22.22 16.11 25.44
N LEU A 642 -22.58 15.81 24.19
CA LEU A 642 -22.00 16.49 23.02
C LEU A 642 -22.26 18.00 23.10
N ALA A 643 -23.48 18.41 23.44
CA ALA A 643 -23.84 19.83 23.57
C ALA A 643 -23.00 20.53 24.65
N ALA A 644 -22.93 19.94 25.85
CA ALA A 644 -22.14 20.48 26.95
C ALA A 644 -20.65 20.58 26.61
N PHE A 645 -20.12 19.70 25.75
CA PHE A 645 -18.74 19.77 25.28
C PHE A 645 -18.53 20.90 24.27
N TYR A 646 -19.32 20.98 23.21
CA TYR A 646 -19.14 21.99 22.16
C TYR A 646 -19.46 23.41 22.65
N GLU A 647 -20.41 23.59 23.59
CA GLU A 647 -20.74 24.91 24.18
C GLU A 647 -19.66 25.45 25.12
N ARG A 648 -18.65 24.66 25.48
CA ARG A 648 -17.44 25.17 26.17
C ARG A 648 -16.51 25.96 25.24
N ALA A 649 -16.68 25.80 23.93
CA ALA A 649 -16.01 26.62 22.94
C ALA A 649 -16.57 28.06 22.96
N GLY A 650 -15.72 29.04 22.71
CA GLY A 650 -16.17 30.43 22.68
C GLY A 650 -15.04 31.44 22.80
N ARG A 651 -15.35 32.67 22.41
CA ARG A 651 -14.51 33.85 22.66
C ARG A 651 -15.02 34.55 23.90
N VAL A 652 -14.19 34.68 24.93
CA VAL A 652 -14.57 35.20 26.24
C VAL A 652 -13.62 36.30 26.70
N LYS A 653 -14.12 37.15 27.59
CA LYS A 653 -13.28 38.06 28.37
C LYS A 653 -12.86 37.32 29.64
N THR A 654 -11.55 37.10 29.80
CA THR A 654 -11.01 36.38 30.96
C THR A 654 -11.11 37.21 32.23
N LEU A 655 -10.92 36.57 33.39
CA LEU A 655 -10.88 37.25 34.70
C LEU A 655 -9.79 38.34 34.75
N ASN A 656 -8.70 38.16 34.00
CA ASN A 656 -7.61 39.13 33.88
C ASN A 656 -7.89 40.24 32.84
N GLY A 657 -9.13 40.32 32.32
CA GLY A 657 -9.56 41.36 31.40
C GLY A 657 -9.10 41.19 29.94
N LYS A 658 -8.33 40.14 29.63
CA LYS A 658 -7.89 39.82 28.25
C LYS A 658 -9.01 39.15 27.46
N ILE A 659 -8.97 39.30 26.15
CA ILE A 659 -9.86 38.56 25.24
C ILE A 659 -9.12 37.33 24.75
N ALA A 660 -9.76 36.17 24.88
CA ALA A 660 -9.20 34.88 24.49
C ALA A 660 -10.29 34.01 23.86
N SER A 661 -9.89 32.92 23.19
CA SER A 661 -10.84 32.02 22.55
C SER A 661 -10.44 30.56 22.63
N VAL A 662 -11.43 29.67 22.67
CA VAL A 662 -11.27 28.22 22.44
C VAL A 662 -12.11 27.86 21.23
N SER A 663 -11.45 27.43 20.16
CA SER A 663 -12.11 26.93 18.95
C SER A 663 -12.06 25.40 18.97
N VAL A 664 -13.21 24.74 18.84
CA VAL A 664 -13.30 23.27 18.93
C VAL A 664 -13.59 22.67 17.56
N ILE A 665 -12.70 21.81 17.10
CA ILE A 665 -12.82 21.04 15.87
C ILE A 665 -12.98 19.57 16.25
N GLY A 666 -14.13 18.98 15.94
CA GLY A 666 -14.37 17.55 16.13
C GLY A 666 -14.31 16.80 14.82
N ALA A 667 -13.51 15.74 14.76
CA ALA A 667 -13.58 14.75 13.69
C ALA A 667 -14.68 13.74 14.03
N VAL A 668 -15.62 13.55 13.11
CA VAL A 668 -16.70 12.57 13.24
C VAL A 668 -16.53 11.53 12.14
N SER A 669 -16.27 10.29 12.51
CA SER A 669 -16.06 9.22 11.54
C SER A 669 -17.23 8.25 11.57
N PRO A 670 -18.32 8.51 10.83
CA PRO A 670 -19.47 7.62 10.79
C PRO A 670 -19.11 6.29 10.12
N PRO A 671 -19.64 5.15 10.59
CA PRO A 671 -19.52 3.87 9.90
C PRO A 671 -20.04 4.00 8.46
N GLY A 672 -19.22 3.63 7.48
CA GLY A 672 -19.62 3.65 6.06
C GLY A 672 -19.94 5.04 5.48
N GLY A 673 -19.57 6.14 6.16
CA GLY A 673 -19.86 7.49 5.66
C GLY A 673 -21.32 7.93 5.86
N ASP A 674 -22.10 7.20 6.65
CA ASP A 674 -23.53 7.48 6.86
C ASP A 674 -23.74 8.69 7.77
N PHE A 675 -24.18 9.82 7.20
CA PHE A 675 -24.48 11.01 7.99
C PHE A 675 -25.76 10.90 8.82
N SER A 676 -26.58 9.85 8.63
CA SER A 676 -27.83 9.66 9.37
C SER A 676 -27.64 9.07 10.77
N GLU A 677 -26.44 8.55 11.08
CA GLU A 677 -26.13 8.01 12.41
C GLU A 677 -26.33 9.06 13.53
N PRO A 678 -26.64 8.64 14.77
CA PRO A 678 -26.96 9.55 15.85
C PRO A 678 -25.78 10.44 16.27
N VAL A 679 -24.53 9.98 16.16
CA VAL A 679 -23.36 10.80 16.53
C VAL A 679 -23.21 11.97 15.56
N THR A 680 -23.29 11.70 14.25
CA THR A 680 -23.20 12.72 13.21
C THR A 680 -24.38 13.68 13.31
N GLN A 681 -25.62 13.19 13.40
CA GLN A 681 -26.80 14.03 13.52
C GLN A 681 -26.78 14.94 14.75
N ASN A 682 -26.40 14.39 15.91
CA ASN A 682 -26.31 15.21 17.13
C ASN A 682 -25.17 16.24 17.03
N THR A 683 -24.03 15.88 16.43
CA THR A 683 -22.93 16.83 16.23
C THR A 683 -23.31 17.95 15.26
N LEU A 684 -24.01 17.65 14.17
CA LEU A 684 -24.51 18.63 13.19
C LEU A 684 -25.49 19.63 13.81
N ARG A 685 -26.33 19.18 14.75
CA ARG A 685 -27.29 20.03 15.46
C ARG A 685 -26.61 21.10 16.33
N ILE A 686 -25.42 20.81 16.84
CA ILE A 686 -24.71 21.68 17.78
C ILE A 686 -23.63 22.51 17.08
N THR A 687 -22.88 21.89 16.17
CA THR A 687 -21.76 22.56 15.50
C THR A 687 -22.25 23.59 14.49
N LYS A 688 -21.67 24.79 14.53
CA LYS A 688 -22.08 25.91 13.66
C LYS A 688 -21.37 25.90 12.30
N VAL A 689 -20.34 25.08 12.14
CA VAL A 689 -19.60 24.88 10.89
C VAL A 689 -19.51 23.40 10.60
N PHE A 690 -19.76 23.06 9.34
CA PHE A 690 -19.63 21.72 8.82
C PHE A 690 -18.75 21.73 7.58
N TRP A 691 -17.66 20.97 7.63
CA TRP A 691 -16.77 20.75 6.49
C TRP A 691 -16.91 19.30 6.04
N ALA A 692 -17.78 19.08 5.07
CA ALA A 692 -18.04 17.77 4.51
C ALA A 692 -16.85 17.32 3.66
N LEU A 693 -16.09 16.33 4.13
CA LEU A 693 -15.12 15.65 3.27
C LEU A 693 -15.87 14.67 2.37
N ASP A 694 -15.56 14.72 1.09
CA ASP A 694 -16.28 14.01 0.05
C ASP A 694 -15.33 13.05 -0.66
N ALA A 695 -15.62 11.75 -0.54
CA ALA A 695 -14.81 10.70 -1.13
C ALA A 695 -14.66 10.87 -2.65
N PRO A 696 -15.74 11.10 -3.43
CA PRO A 696 -15.67 11.49 -4.84
C PRO A 696 -14.66 12.59 -5.19
N LEU A 697 -14.53 13.64 -4.37
CA LEU A 697 -13.54 14.70 -4.61
C LEU A 697 -12.11 14.22 -4.34
N ALA A 698 -11.91 13.47 -3.26
CA ALA A 698 -10.62 12.87 -2.92
C ALA A 698 -10.14 11.91 -4.02
N TYR A 699 -11.05 11.11 -4.57
CA TYR A 699 -10.81 10.18 -5.68
C TYR A 699 -10.44 10.88 -6.98
N ARG A 700 -11.07 12.02 -7.27
CA ARG A 700 -10.68 12.90 -8.39
C ARG A 700 -9.37 13.66 -8.16
N ARG A 701 -8.67 13.40 -7.04
CA ARG A 701 -7.45 14.11 -6.61
C ARG A 701 -7.65 15.61 -6.43
N HIS A 702 -8.89 16.00 -6.15
CA HIS A 702 -9.21 17.36 -5.76
C HIS A 702 -8.95 17.48 -4.26
N PHE A 703 -7.84 18.13 -3.91
CA PHE A 703 -7.42 18.35 -2.53
C PHE A 703 -7.33 19.84 -2.23
N PRO A 704 -7.80 20.29 -1.05
CA PRO A 704 -8.53 19.53 -0.04
C PRO A 704 -9.89 19.02 -0.54
N ALA A 705 -10.25 17.79 -0.19
CA ALA A 705 -11.46 17.09 -0.68
C ALA A 705 -12.72 17.53 0.09
N ILE A 706 -12.94 18.84 0.18
CA ILE A 706 -14.08 19.43 0.88
C ILE A 706 -15.15 19.77 -0.15
N ASN A 707 -16.34 19.19 0.01
CA ASN A 707 -17.46 19.51 -0.87
C ASN A 707 -18.05 20.87 -0.51
N TRP A 708 -17.98 21.80 -1.47
CA TRP A 708 -18.38 23.20 -1.29
C TRP A 708 -19.90 23.41 -1.28
N LEU A 709 -20.71 22.44 -1.73
CA LEU A 709 -22.17 22.53 -1.75
C LEU A 709 -22.80 21.97 -0.47
N THR A 710 -22.24 20.88 0.06
CA THR A 710 -22.75 20.23 1.29
C THR A 710 -22.16 20.86 2.56
N SER A 711 -20.97 21.47 2.46
CA SER A 711 -20.37 22.21 3.57
C SER A 711 -21.10 23.51 3.86
N TYR A 712 -21.19 23.89 5.13
CA TYR A 712 -21.82 25.15 5.54
C TYR A 712 -21.15 25.81 6.74
N SER A 713 -21.40 27.10 6.92
CA SER A 713 -20.92 27.88 8.06
C SER A 713 -21.96 28.91 8.47
N LEU A 714 -22.49 28.79 9.69
CA LEU A 714 -23.44 29.74 10.26
C LEU A 714 -22.77 31.04 10.72
N TYR A 715 -21.44 31.04 10.89
CA TYR A 715 -20.67 32.25 11.23
C TYR A 715 -20.43 33.18 10.03
N ALA A 716 -20.82 32.80 8.82
CA ALA A 716 -20.51 33.56 7.60
C ALA A 716 -20.95 35.02 7.69
N LYS A 717 -22.17 35.30 8.19
CA LYS A 717 -22.71 36.67 8.30
C LYS A 717 -21.91 37.57 9.24
N GLU A 718 -21.39 37.02 10.33
CA GLU A 718 -20.59 37.77 11.31
C GLU A 718 -19.17 38.00 10.80
N LEU A 719 -18.59 36.97 10.16
CA LEU A 719 -17.26 37.04 9.55
C LEU A 719 -17.21 37.97 8.34
N ASP A 720 -18.29 38.06 7.56
CA ASP A 720 -18.37 38.95 6.39
C ASP A 720 -18.03 40.39 6.76
N LYS A 721 -18.61 40.91 7.87
CA LYS A 721 -18.32 42.26 8.35
C LYS A 721 -16.83 42.47 8.60
N TRP A 722 -16.20 41.52 9.29
CA TRP A 722 -14.78 41.62 9.62
C TRP A 722 -13.89 41.50 8.38
N LEU A 723 -14.22 40.59 7.45
CA LEU A 723 -13.50 40.41 6.19
C LEU A 723 -13.56 41.67 5.32
N ASP A 724 -14.73 42.29 5.24
CA ASP A 724 -14.94 43.48 4.44
C ASP A 724 -14.19 44.70 5.02
N GLU A 725 -14.06 44.79 6.34
CA GLU A 725 -13.31 45.84 7.03
C GLU A 725 -11.78 45.64 6.97
N ASN A 726 -11.29 44.40 7.09
CA ASN A 726 -9.87 44.12 7.33
C ASN A 726 -9.11 43.56 6.12
N VAL A 727 -9.82 42.99 5.13
CA VAL A 727 -9.21 42.38 3.94
C VAL A 727 -9.50 43.21 2.70
N ALA A 728 -10.77 43.31 2.30
CA ALA A 728 -11.23 44.09 1.15
C ALA A 728 -12.75 44.30 1.23
N LYS A 729 -13.22 45.52 0.94
CA LYS A 729 -14.63 45.93 1.14
C LYS A 729 -15.68 45.06 0.45
N ASP A 730 -15.30 44.39 -0.64
CA ASP A 730 -16.15 43.57 -1.49
C ASP A 730 -15.82 42.07 -1.38
N PHE A 731 -15.01 41.65 -0.40
CA PHE A 731 -14.64 40.23 -0.23
C PHE A 731 -15.88 39.33 -0.09
N SER A 732 -16.82 39.72 0.77
CA SER A 732 -18.04 38.94 1.01
C SER A 732 -18.92 38.83 -0.23
N GLU A 733 -18.97 39.88 -1.05
CA GLU A 733 -19.69 39.92 -2.33
C GLU A 733 -19.04 38.96 -3.33
N LYS A 734 -17.72 39.04 -3.53
CA LYS A 734 -16.97 38.13 -4.42
C LYS A 734 -17.11 36.67 -4.02
N ARG A 735 -17.09 36.36 -2.73
CA ARG A 735 -17.32 34.99 -2.25
C ARG A 735 -18.74 34.49 -2.57
N LYS A 736 -19.76 35.33 -2.38
CA LYS A 736 -21.16 34.99 -2.69
C LYS A 736 -21.36 34.79 -4.20
N GLU A 737 -20.74 35.64 -5.01
CA GLU A 737 -20.73 35.51 -6.48
C GLU A 737 -20.11 34.18 -6.91
N ALA A 738 -18.92 33.85 -6.40
CA ALA A 738 -18.25 32.58 -6.71
C ALA A 738 -19.07 31.35 -6.28
N MET A 739 -19.72 31.41 -5.12
CA MET A 739 -20.60 30.32 -4.66
C MET A 739 -21.84 30.17 -5.56
N ALA A 740 -22.44 31.29 -5.99
CA ALA A 740 -23.57 31.26 -6.92
C ALA A 740 -23.17 30.64 -8.27
N LEU A 741 -21.95 30.93 -8.76
CA LEU A 741 -21.42 30.30 -9.97
C LEU A 741 -21.24 28.79 -9.80
N LEU A 742 -20.69 28.33 -8.66
CA LEU A 742 -20.53 26.90 -8.36
C LEU A 742 -21.88 26.16 -8.22
N GLN A 743 -22.89 26.81 -7.65
CA GLN A 743 -24.25 26.27 -7.62
C GLN A 743 -24.83 26.16 -9.02
N LYS A 744 -24.65 27.20 -9.85
CA LYS A 744 -25.09 27.17 -11.24
C LYS A 744 -24.36 26.10 -12.06
N GLU A 745 -23.07 25.87 -11.81
CA GLU A 745 -22.33 24.77 -12.40
C GLU A 745 -22.97 23.42 -12.06
N ALA A 746 -23.39 23.19 -10.81
CA ALA A 746 -24.03 21.92 -10.42
C ALA A 746 -25.32 21.67 -11.22
N GLU A 747 -26.19 22.68 -11.35
CA GLU A 747 -27.39 22.61 -12.19
C GLU A 747 -27.05 22.32 -13.66
N LEU A 748 -26.03 23.00 -14.19
CA LEU A 748 -25.60 22.82 -15.58
C LEU A 748 -24.98 21.44 -15.81
N GLN A 749 -24.24 20.89 -14.84
CA GLN A 749 -23.62 19.57 -14.97
C GLN A 749 -24.65 18.45 -15.12
N GLU A 750 -25.80 18.54 -14.44
CA GLU A 750 -26.91 17.60 -14.63
C GLU A 750 -27.44 17.63 -16.07
N ILE A 751 -27.60 18.84 -16.64
CA ILE A 751 -28.03 19.02 -18.03
C ILE A 751 -26.95 18.49 -19.00
N VAL A 752 -25.68 18.82 -18.75
CA VAL A 752 -24.54 18.37 -19.58
C VAL A 752 -24.43 16.85 -19.60
N GLN A 753 -24.70 16.17 -18.49
CA GLN A 753 -24.70 14.71 -18.45
C GLN A 753 -25.79 14.09 -19.34
N LEU A 754 -26.90 14.79 -19.58
CA LEU A 754 -28.00 14.33 -20.42
C LEU A 754 -27.82 14.65 -21.91
N VAL A 755 -27.41 15.88 -22.24
CA VAL A 755 -27.40 16.39 -23.63
C VAL A 755 -26.02 16.71 -24.19
N GLY A 756 -24.97 16.64 -23.36
CA GLY A 756 -23.61 17.02 -23.71
C GLY A 756 -23.33 18.54 -23.63
N PRO A 757 -22.06 18.95 -23.53
CA PRO A 757 -21.67 20.35 -23.31
C PRO A 757 -21.89 21.25 -24.53
N ASP A 758 -21.98 20.69 -25.73
CA ASP A 758 -22.13 21.46 -26.97
C ASP A 758 -23.52 22.09 -27.12
N ALA A 759 -24.53 21.49 -26.49
CA ALA A 759 -25.92 21.95 -26.53
C ALA A 759 -26.17 23.21 -25.69
N LEU A 760 -25.23 23.60 -24.82
CA LEU A 760 -25.39 24.77 -23.95
C LEU A 760 -25.17 26.10 -24.69
N PRO A 761 -25.91 27.17 -24.31
CA PRO A 761 -25.60 28.54 -24.70
C PRO A 761 -24.15 28.94 -24.34
N GLU A 762 -23.58 29.88 -25.10
CA GLU A 762 -22.20 30.34 -24.86
C GLU A 762 -22.01 30.96 -23.47
N GLU A 763 -23.02 31.64 -22.91
CA GLU A 763 -22.94 32.18 -21.54
C GLU A 763 -22.80 31.08 -20.47
N GLU A 764 -23.52 29.96 -20.63
CA GLU A 764 -23.47 28.81 -19.73
C GLU A 764 -22.16 28.04 -19.89
N LYS A 765 -21.64 27.94 -21.12
CA LYS A 765 -20.30 27.40 -21.39
C LYS A 765 -19.20 28.23 -20.73
N LEU A 766 -19.34 29.55 -20.67
CA LEU A 766 -18.41 30.42 -19.96
C LEU A 766 -18.47 30.19 -18.45
N ILE A 767 -19.67 30.03 -17.87
CA ILE A 767 -19.83 29.69 -16.46
C ILE A 767 -19.07 28.40 -16.12
N LEU A 768 -19.25 27.33 -16.90
CA LEU A 768 -18.54 26.05 -16.70
C LEU A 768 -17.01 26.20 -16.79
N HIS A 769 -16.52 27.10 -17.65
CA HIS A 769 -15.08 27.35 -17.77
C HIS A 769 -14.52 28.10 -16.55
N VAL A 770 -15.22 29.13 -16.09
CA VAL A 770 -14.80 29.92 -14.92
C VAL A 770 -14.92 29.11 -13.64
N THR A 771 -15.99 28.33 -13.46
CA THR A 771 -16.14 27.45 -12.30
C THR A 771 -15.08 26.36 -12.27
N LYS A 772 -14.65 25.85 -13.43
CA LYS A 772 -13.49 24.97 -13.52
C LYS A 772 -12.23 25.66 -12.97
N SER A 773 -11.97 26.91 -13.34
CA SER A 773 -10.85 27.69 -12.77
C SER A 773 -11.02 27.92 -11.26
N ILE A 774 -12.23 28.23 -10.77
CA ILE A 774 -12.49 28.31 -9.32
C ILE A 774 -12.17 26.98 -8.62
N ARG A 775 -12.53 25.83 -9.23
CA ARG A 775 -12.24 24.51 -8.65
C ARG A 775 -10.74 24.16 -8.68
N GLU A 776 -10.08 24.32 -9.82
CA GLU A 776 -8.69 23.86 -10.03
C GLU A 776 -7.64 24.88 -9.58
N ASP A 777 -7.90 26.18 -9.74
CA ASP A 777 -6.91 27.23 -9.50
C ASP A 777 -7.09 27.90 -8.13
N PHE A 778 -8.30 27.89 -7.57
CA PHE A 778 -8.61 28.53 -6.28
C PHE A 778 -8.90 27.54 -5.15
N LEU A 779 -9.87 26.63 -5.32
CA LEU A 779 -10.26 25.68 -4.27
C LEU A 779 -9.22 24.55 -4.09
N GLN A 780 -8.62 24.08 -5.17
CA GLN A 780 -7.59 23.04 -5.09
C GLN A 780 -6.25 23.63 -4.62
N GLN A 781 -5.77 23.14 -3.48
CA GLN A 781 -4.55 23.60 -2.82
C GLN A 781 -3.58 22.43 -2.61
N ASN A 782 -2.32 22.62 -3.01
CA ASN A 782 -1.28 21.63 -2.81
C ASN A 782 -0.56 21.87 -1.48
N ALA A 783 -1.00 21.13 -0.45
CA ALA A 783 -0.43 21.16 0.89
C ALA A 783 1.09 20.86 0.97
N PHE A 784 1.68 20.24 -0.06
CA PHE A 784 3.10 19.89 -0.10
C PHE A 784 3.97 20.92 -0.81
N HIS A 785 3.37 21.89 -1.51
CA HIS A 785 4.12 22.92 -2.21
C HIS A 785 4.48 24.05 -1.24
N GLU A 786 5.74 24.52 -1.25
CA GLU A 786 6.23 25.52 -0.28
C GLU A 786 5.36 26.78 -0.24
N VAL A 787 4.95 27.27 -1.41
CA VAL A 787 4.17 28.51 -1.54
C VAL A 787 2.66 28.28 -1.42
N ASP A 788 2.17 27.14 -1.89
CA ASP A 788 0.72 26.88 -1.96
C ASP A 788 0.21 26.17 -0.70
N SER A 789 1.11 25.65 0.15
CA SER A 789 0.76 25.08 1.46
C SER A 789 0.07 26.06 2.40
N TYR A 790 0.28 27.38 2.20
CA TYR A 790 -0.36 28.44 2.97
C TYR A 790 -0.73 29.61 2.07
N CYS A 791 -1.98 30.06 2.17
CA CYS A 791 -2.49 31.19 1.42
C CYS A 791 -3.13 32.20 2.38
N SER A 792 -2.60 33.42 2.42
CA SER A 792 -3.13 34.51 3.25
C SER A 792 -4.47 35.02 2.71
N LEU A 793 -5.33 35.58 3.57
CA LEU A 793 -6.64 36.12 3.15
C LEU A 793 -6.54 37.17 2.04
N LYS A 794 -5.50 38.01 2.05
CA LYS A 794 -5.25 38.99 1.00
C LYS A 794 -4.92 38.34 -0.35
N LYS A 795 -4.11 37.28 -0.35
CA LYS A 795 -3.79 36.50 -1.55
C LYS A 795 -5.03 35.75 -2.07
N GLN A 796 -5.81 35.15 -1.17
CA GLN A 796 -7.09 34.50 -1.52
C GLN A 796 -8.04 35.49 -2.20
N TYR A 797 -8.22 36.68 -1.62
CA TYR A 797 -9.03 37.74 -2.22
C TYR A 797 -8.54 38.10 -3.63
N ALA A 798 -7.25 38.37 -3.78
CA ALA A 798 -6.69 38.82 -5.05
C ALA A 798 -6.83 37.76 -6.15
N MET A 799 -6.63 36.48 -5.82
CA MET A 799 -6.84 35.36 -6.76
C MET A 799 -8.31 35.26 -7.18
N LEU A 800 -9.22 35.24 -6.22
CA LEU A 800 -10.65 35.13 -6.50
C LEU A 800 -11.16 36.31 -7.33
N ASN A 801 -10.74 37.53 -6.97
CA ASN A 801 -11.09 38.73 -7.71
C ASN A 801 -10.56 38.70 -9.14
N THR A 802 -9.36 38.16 -9.38
CA THR A 802 -8.80 38.03 -10.73
C THR A 802 -9.61 37.06 -11.60
N ILE A 803 -10.03 35.92 -11.04
CA ILE A 803 -10.88 34.94 -11.74
C ILE A 803 -12.26 35.56 -12.07
N LEU A 804 -12.85 36.30 -11.13
CA LEU A 804 -14.13 36.98 -11.34
C LEU A 804 -13.99 38.17 -12.31
N TYR A 805 -12.84 38.85 -12.33
CA TYR A 805 -12.54 39.88 -13.31
C TYR A 805 -12.47 39.30 -14.73
N PHE A 806 -11.80 38.15 -14.89
CA PHE A 806 -11.82 37.40 -16.15
C PHE A 806 -13.24 37.01 -16.57
N TYR A 807 -14.09 36.58 -15.63
CA TYR A 807 -15.50 36.29 -15.91
C TYR A 807 -16.28 37.51 -16.42
N ALA A 808 -16.11 38.67 -15.77
CA ALA A 808 -16.76 39.91 -16.17
C ALA A 808 -16.32 40.36 -17.58
N LYS A 809 -15.02 40.31 -17.87
CA LYS A 809 -14.48 40.61 -19.21
C LYS A 809 -14.86 39.57 -20.26
N GLY A 810 -14.97 38.30 -19.87
CA GLY A 810 -15.49 37.24 -20.71
C GLY A 810 -16.93 37.50 -21.15
N LYS A 811 -17.81 37.95 -20.24
CA LYS A 811 -19.18 38.35 -20.59
C LYS A 811 -19.22 39.52 -21.57
N GLU A 812 -18.38 40.53 -21.35
CA GLU A 812 -18.23 41.66 -22.28
C GLU A 812 -17.81 41.17 -23.67
N ALA A 813 -16.86 40.23 -23.75
CA ALA A 813 -16.42 39.64 -25.00
C ALA A 813 -17.53 38.84 -25.71
N LEU A 814 -18.29 38.04 -24.97
CA LEU A 814 -19.44 37.29 -25.52
C LEU A 814 -20.50 38.22 -26.11
N ALA A 815 -20.81 39.33 -25.42
CA ALA A 815 -21.74 40.34 -25.91
C ALA A 815 -21.27 41.00 -27.22
N ASN A 816 -19.96 41.00 -27.48
CA ASN A 816 -19.34 41.48 -28.72
C ASN A 816 -19.12 40.37 -29.77
N GLY A 817 -19.71 39.18 -29.58
CA GLY A 817 -19.70 38.10 -30.56
C GLY A 817 -18.46 37.19 -30.54
N VAL A 818 -17.61 37.30 -29.51
CA VAL A 818 -16.51 36.34 -29.26
C VAL A 818 -17.11 35.01 -28.77
N ARG A 819 -16.51 33.88 -29.15
CA ARG A 819 -16.96 32.54 -28.69
C ARG A 819 -16.17 32.06 -27.49
N VAL A 820 -16.75 31.22 -26.63
CA VAL A 820 -16.08 30.68 -25.44
C VAL A 820 -14.84 29.87 -25.77
N ASN A 821 -14.83 29.14 -26.90
CA ASN A 821 -13.64 28.38 -27.32
C ASN A 821 -12.44 29.27 -27.63
N GLU A 822 -12.66 30.52 -28.07
CA GLU A 822 -11.60 31.51 -28.28
C GLU A 822 -11.07 32.03 -26.94
N LEU A 823 -11.96 32.25 -25.97
CA LEU A 823 -11.58 32.64 -24.59
C LEU A 823 -10.81 31.53 -23.86
N LYS A 824 -11.16 30.26 -24.07
CA LYS A 824 -10.44 29.10 -23.51
C LYS A 824 -9.00 28.97 -24.04
N ALA A 825 -8.74 29.44 -25.26
CA ALA A 825 -7.45 29.34 -25.90
C ALA A 825 -6.46 30.47 -25.50
N LEU A 826 -6.90 31.42 -24.67
CA LEU A 826 -6.06 32.53 -24.23
C LEU A 826 -4.91 32.05 -23.33
N GLU A 827 -3.72 32.62 -23.52
CA GLU A 827 -2.53 32.30 -22.73
C GLU A 827 -2.69 32.76 -21.27
N VAL A 828 -3.51 33.79 -21.04
CA VAL A 828 -3.80 34.30 -19.70
C VAL A 828 -4.40 33.25 -18.77
N ASN A 829 -5.09 32.22 -19.29
CA ASN A 829 -5.65 31.13 -18.50
C ASN A 829 -4.56 30.32 -17.79
N GLU A 830 -3.42 30.07 -18.44
CA GLU A 830 -2.30 29.40 -17.79
C GLU A 830 -1.68 30.25 -16.67
N LYS A 831 -1.67 31.57 -16.86
CA LYS A 831 -1.13 32.50 -15.86
C LYS A 831 -2.06 32.61 -14.65
N ILE A 832 -3.38 32.60 -14.87
CA ILE A 832 -4.38 32.49 -13.80
C ILE A 832 -4.14 31.21 -12.98
N ALA A 833 -3.97 30.05 -13.64
CA ALA A 833 -3.71 28.78 -12.94
C ALA A 833 -2.42 28.79 -12.10
N ARG A 834 -1.40 29.54 -12.52
CA ARG A 834 -0.11 29.63 -11.81
C ARG A 834 -0.10 30.63 -10.65
N MET A 835 -1.14 31.46 -10.46
CA MET A 835 -1.18 32.47 -9.39
C MET A 835 -0.96 31.88 -8.00
N LYS A 836 -1.50 30.69 -7.74
CA LYS A 836 -1.39 30.02 -6.43
C LYS A 836 0.06 29.68 -6.04
N TYR A 837 0.93 29.42 -7.03
CA TYR A 837 2.33 29.07 -6.81
C TYR A 837 3.27 30.29 -6.66
N GLN A 838 2.77 31.52 -6.82
CA GLN A 838 3.61 32.71 -6.76
C GLN A 838 3.80 33.23 -5.32
N LYS A 839 5.07 33.52 -4.98
CA LYS A 839 5.49 34.05 -3.69
C LYS A 839 5.28 35.57 -3.63
N ASP A 840 5.63 36.29 -4.70
CA ASP A 840 5.23 37.67 -4.94
C ASP A 840 3.95 37.69 -5.78
N TYR A 841 2.81 37.62 -5.09
CA TYR A 841 1.51 37.55 -5.75
C TYR A 841 1.03 38.91 -6.26
N GLU A 842 1.46 40.03 -5.68
CA GLU A 842 0.93 41.35 -6.01
C GLU A 842 1.41 41.84 -7.38
N GLY A 843 2.71 41.72 -7.65
CA GLY A 843 3.28 42.07 -8.97
C GLY A 843 2.76 41.14 -10.05
N TYR A 844 2.67 39.84 -9.76
CA TYR A 844 2.18 38.85 -10.71
C TYR A 844 0.70 39.07 -11.07
N ILE A 845 -0.18 39.27 -10.08
CA ILE A 845 -1.61 39.50 -10.34
C ILE A 845 -1.83 40.77 -11.17
N LYS A 846 -1.08 41.86 -10.93
CA LYS A 846 -1.16 43.06 -11.77
C LYS A 846 -0.80 42.78 -13.23
N SER A 847 0.23 41.96 -13.45
CA SER A 847 0.61 41.54 -14.82
C SER A 847 -0.47 40.70 -15.48
N VAL A 848 -1.10 39.77 -14.75
CA VAL A 848 -2.21 38.94 -15.24
C VAL A 848 -3.41 39.82 -15.61
N VAL A 849 -3.83 40.75 -14.74
CA VAL A 849 -4.95 41.65 -15.03
C VAL A 849 -4.70 42.49 -16.29
N ALA A 850 -3.50 43.06 -16.44
CA ALA A 850 -3.14 43.82 -17.64
C ALA A 850 -3.17 42.97 -18.92
N GLU A 851 -2.85 41.68 -18.81
CA GLU A 851 -2.87 40.74 -19.91
C GLU A 851 -4.29 40.27 -20.27
N ILE A 852 -5.17 40.10 -19.27
CA ILE A 852 -6.61 39.89 -19.48
C ILE A 852 -7.16 41.01 -20.35
N ASP A 853 -6.90 42.27 -19.98
CA ASP A 853 -7.40 43.43 -20.72
C ASP A 853 -6.83 43.50 -22.14
N LYS A 854 -5.54 43.19 -22.31
CA LYS A 854 -4.87 43.20 -23.62
C LYS A 854 -5.39 42.11 -24.55
N GLU A 855 -5.48 40.86 -24.09
CA GLU A 855 -5.86 39.72 -24.91
C GLU A 855 -7.36 39.75 -25.26
N ILE A 856 -8.22 40.00 -24.27
CA ILE A 856 -9.66 40.09 -24.51
C ILE A 856 -9.98 41.34 -25.34
N GLY A 857 -9.33 42.47 -25.06
CA GLY A 857 -9.49 43.69 -25.87
C GLY A 857 -9.13 43.47 -27.34
N ARG A 858 -8.05 42.71 -27.61
CA ARG A 858 -7.66 42.35 -28.98
C ARG A 858 -8.70 41.47 -29.67
N LEU A 859 -9.29 40.50 -28.98
CA LEU A 859 -10.36 39.66 -29.54
C LEU A 859 -11.62 40.48 -29.87
N ILE A 860 -11.98 41.42 -29.00
CA ILE A 860 -13.12 42.32 -29.23
C ILE A 860 -12.84 43.24 -30.43
N ALA A 861 -11.65 43.85 -30.53
CA ALA A 861 -11.25 44.70 -31.65
C ALA A 861 -11.30 43.94 -32.99
N MET A 862 -10.72 42.73 -33.04
CA MET A 862 -10.78 41.87 -34.23
C MET A 862 -12.20 41.54 -34.69
N ARG A 863 -13.17 41.42 -33.75
CA ARG A 863 -14.58 41.19 -34.08
C ARG A 863 -15.31 42.46 -34.51
N ARG A 864 -14.90 43.63 -33.99
CA ARG A 864 -15.43 44.94 -34.39
C ARG A 864 -14.82 45.48 -35.69
N GLY A 865 -13.74 44.87 -36.18
CA GLY A 865 -13.05 45.30 -37.41
C GLY A 865 -12.08 46.47 -37.20
N GLU A 866 -11.64 46.68 -35.96
CA GLU A 866 -10.61 47.63 -35.53
C GLU A 866 -9.28 46.88 -35.30
#